data_AF-A0A7L1EFZ5-F1
#
_entry.id   AF-A0A7L1EFZ5-F1
#
_cell.length_a   1.000
_cell.length_b   1.000
_cell.length_c   1.000
_cell.angle_alpha   90.00
_cell.angle_beta   90.00
_cell.angle_gamma   90.00
#
_symmetry.space_group_name_H-M   'P 1'
#
loop_
_entity.id
_entity.type
_entity.pdbx_description
1 polymer ?
#
loop_
_entity_poly.entity_id
_entity_poly.type
_entity_poly.pdbx_seq_one_letter_code
_entity_poly.pdbx_strand_id
1 'polypeptide(L)'
;QVGAWTYHYSDQGDYTWEQARNYCQTFFTDLVAIQNQQEIQYLNRSLPYHRHYYWIGIRKLGGVWTWVGTRKALTKEAENWAQGEPNNRRSNQDCVEIYIQRPQQAGKWNDEPCSRRKKALCYRASCQPFPCSQRGECVETIGSYRCQCQPGFHGPECADVVQCARLEPEGVPMNCSHPYGDFSYNSICEFSCHQGFERQGEAVLQCLPSQQWSASIPTCTAITCPVLSAPAQGELNCSHLHGAFTFGSTCAFSCQKGFALVGPESRECTAMGTWTGDIPRCEAIACPVLSAPAQGELNCSHLHGNFTFGSTCAFSCQKGFALVGLQSHECTAMGTWTGDTPHCEAIACPVLSAPEKGELNCSHLHGNFTFGSTCAFSCQKGFVLVGQESHECTATGSWTGDTPRCEAKACLVLSAPDKGELNCSHLHGDFTFGSTCAFSCQTGFVLVGPESRECTATGSWTGDTPRCEAVACPVLRAPAQGELNCSHLHGDFTFGSTCAFSCQTGFVLVGPESRECTATGTWTGNATRCEAITCPVLRAPAQGELNCSHLHGEFTFGSTCAFSCQKGFALVGPDSLKCRATGTWTGDAPHCEGIAAATAQAIKCSALTTPKMGQAACSHLHGDFTFGSTCAFSCQKGFVLMGPESRECTATGIWTGDTPHCKAISCPELSPPSRGQLSCSHLHGNFTYNSTCSFSCEQGFVRVGAELLRCQPTGNWSRDAPVCAG
;
A
#
# COMPACT_ATOMS: atom_id res chain seq x y z
N GLN A 1 -103.44 -106.90 -31.18
CA GLN A 1 -104.50 -107.41 -30.28
C GLN A 1 -103.80 -107.98 -29.06
N VAL A 2 -103.69 -107.18 -28.02
CA VAL A 2 -103.05 -107.60 -26.78
C VAL A 2 -103.96 -108.62 -26.12
N GLY A 3 -103.42 -109.78 -25.75
CA GLY A 3 -104.16 -110.82 -25.05
C GLY A 3 -104.63 -110.28 -23.71
N ALA A 4 -105.90 -109.90 -23.63
CA ALA A 4 -106.60 -109.42 -22.45
C ALA A 4 -106.45 -110.37 -21.25
N TRP A 5 -106.45 -109.80 -20.04
CA TRP A 5 -106.70 -110.58 -18.82
C TRP A 5 -108.03 -111.28 -19.03
N THR A 6 -107.98 -112.60 -19.17
CA THR A 6 -109.16 -113.40 -19.47
C THR A 6 -109.37 -114.42 -18.38
N TYR A 7 -110.62 -114.55 -17.97
CA TYR A 7 -111.04 -115.52 -16.98
C TYR A 7 -111.60 -116.72 -17.71
N HIS A 8 -111.19 -117.89 -17.28
CA HIS A 8 -111.57 -119.16 -17.88
C HIS A 8 -112.01 -120.10 -16.78
N TYR A 9 -112.89 -121.05 -17.08
CA TYR A 9 -113.26 -122.07 -16.12
C TYR A 9 -113.10 -123.46 -16.71
N SER A 10 -113.04 -124.47 -15.87
CA SER A 10 -112.84 -125.84 -16.33
C SER A 10 -114.07 -126.39 -17.05
N ASP A 11 -113.94 -126.82 -18.31
CA ASP A 11 -115.07 -127.31 -19.10
C ASP A 11 -115.51 -128.71 -18.67
N GLN A 12 -114.56 -129.61 -18.40
CA GLN A 12 -114.82 -131.02 -18.06
C GLN A 12 -114.88 -131.25 -16.54
N GLY A 13 -116.07 -131.52 -16.00
CA GLY A 13 -116.26 -131.96 -14.61
C GLY A 13 -115.87 -130.95 -13.53
N ASP A 14 -115.91 -131.43 -12.28
CA ASP A 14 -115.55 -130.69 -11.06
C ASP A 14 -114.27 -131.28 -10.43
N TYR A 15 -113.42 -130.42 -9.87
CA TYR A 15 -112.08 -130.72 -9.37
C TYR A 15 -111.95 -130.40 -7.89
N THR A 16 -111.12 -131.16 -7.16
CA THR A 16 -110.59 -130.71 -5.86
C THR A 16 -109.74 -129.45 -6.06
N TRP A 17 -109.52 -128.65 -5.01
CA TRP A 17 -108.81 -127.37 -5.17
C TRP A 17 -107.41 -127.54 -5.77
N GLU A 18 -106.65 -128.56 -5.35
CA GLU A 18 -105.32 -128.84 -5.91
C GLU A 18 -105.38 -129.25 -7.40
N GLN A 19 -106.38 -130.06 -7.77
CA GLN A 19 -106.61 -130.42 -9.17
C GLN A 19 -107.04 -129.20 -10.00
N ALA A 20 -107.87 -128.32 -9.43
CA ALA A 20 -108.32 -127.08 -10.06
C ALA A 20 -107.14 -126.13 -10.31
N ARG A 21 -106.23 -126.01 -9.34
CA ARG A 21 -104.99 -125.25 -9.49
C ARG A 21 -104.10 -125.81 -10.59
N ASN A 22 -103.85 -127.11 -10.56
CA ASN A 22 -103.02 -127.76 -11.56
C ASN A 22 -103.59 -127.57 -12.98
N TYR A 23 -104.92 -127.70 -13.13
CA TYR A 23 -105.60 -127.37 -14.38
C TYR A 23 -105.34 -125.93 -14.82
N CYS A 24 -105.52 -124.96 -13.93
CA CYS A 24 -105.29 -123.56 -14.25
C CYS A 24 -103.84 -123.23 -14.60
N GLN A 25 -102.86 -123.84 -13.94
CA GLN A 25 -101.44 -123.64 -14.25
C GLN A 25 -101.00 -124.33 -15.54
N THR A 26 -101.67 -125.43 -15.92
CA THR A 26 -101.36 -126.17 -17.15
C THR A 26 -101.86 -125.44 -18.40
N PHE A 27 -103.06 -124.86 -18.34
CA PHE A 27 -103.72 -124.28 -19.51
C PHE A 27 -103.77 -122.73 -19.50
N PHE A 28 -103.57 -122.11 -18.34
CA PHE A 28 -103.65 -120.66 -18.13
C PHE A 28 -102.50 -120.19 -17.22
N THR A 29 -102.64 -119.05 -16.52
CA THR A 29 -101.62 -118.56 -15.59
C THR A 29 -101.70 -119.25 -14.23
N ASP A 30 -102.82 -119.13 -13.51
CA ASP A 30 -103.11 -119.86 -12.27
C ASP A 30 -104.61 -119.74 -11.94
N LEU A 31 -105.07 -120.25 -10.79
CA LEU A 31 -106.38 -119.93 -10.24
C LEU A 31 -106.52 -118.42 -10.04
N VAL A 32 -107.73 -117.90 -10.26
CA VAL A 32 -108.01 -116.46 -10.26
C VAL A 32 -107.55 -115.80 -8.96
N ALA A 33 -106.81 -114.70 -9.12
CA ALA A 33 -106.42 -113.80 -8.04
C ALA A 33 -107.18 -112.48 -8.17
N ILE A 34 -108.25 -112.35 -7.41
CA ILE A 34 -109.17 -111.22 -7.52
C ILE A 34 -108.56 -109.99 -6.85
N GLN A 35 -108.45 -108.89 -7.60
CA GLN A 35 -107.73 -107.69 -7.16
C GLN A 35 -108.63 -106.63 -6.52
N ASN A 36 -109.90 -106.54 -6.93
CA ASN A 36 -110.82 -105.50 -6.47
C ASN A 36 -112.30 -105.90 -6.63
N GLN A 37 -113.20 -105.09 -6.07
CA GLN A 37 -114.65 -105.32 -6.14
C GLN A 37 -115.24 -105.31 -7.55
N GLN A 38 -114.65 -104.52 -8.49
CA GLN A 38 -115.14 -104.48 -9.88
C GLN A 38 -114.90 -105.81 -10.59
N GLU A 39 -113.77 -106.45 -10.31
CA GLU A 39 -113.44 -107.78 -10.82
C GLU A 39 -114.42 -108.84 -10.32
N ILE A 40 -114.82 -108.80 -9.04
CA ILE A 40 -115.84 -109.68 -8.48
C ILE A 40 -117.17 -109.53 -9.22
N GLN A 41 -117.62 -108.29 -9.42
CA GLN A 41 -118.86 -108.01 -10.15
C GLN A 41 -118.78 -108.51 -11.59
N TYR A 42 -117.63 -108.32 -12.23
CA TYR A 42 -117.37 -108.83 -13.58
C TYR A 42 -117.45 -110.35 -13.63
N LEU A 43 -116.76 -111.06 -12.73
CA LEU A 43 -116.79 -112.52 -12.65
C LEU A 43 -118.20 -113.05 -12.41
N ASN A 44 -118.93 -112.46 -11.46
CA ASN A 44 -120.30 -112.87 -11.13
C ASN A 44 -121.27 -112.67 -12.29
N ARG A 45 -121.09 -111.61 -13.09
CA ARG A 45 -121.91 -111.35 -14.28
C ARG A 45 -121.55 -112.25 -15.46
N SER A 46 -120.26 -112.56 -15.63
CA SER A 46 -119.73 -113.17 -16.85
C SER A 46 -119.68 -114.69 -16.80
N LEU A 47 -119.63 -115.28 -15.61
CA LEU A 47 -119.58 -116.74 -15.44
C LEU A 47 -120.99 -117.32 -15.26
N PRO A 48 -121.27 -118.51 -15.82
CA PRO A 48 -122.58 -119.14 -15.67
C PRO A 48 -122.79 -119.72 -14.26
N TYR A 49 -124.04 -119.76 -13.80
CA TYR A 49 -124.41 -120.46 -12.56
C TYR A 49 -123.98 -121.93 -12.57
N HIS A 50 -123.37 -122.40 -11.48
CA HIS A 50 -122.99 -123.80 -11.31
C HIS A 50 -123.37 -124.29 -9.91
N ARG A 51 -124.03 -125.46 -9.82
CA ARG A 51 -124.58 -125.98 -8.57
C ARG A 51 -123.55 -126.27 -7.47
N HIS A 52 -122.29 -126.52 -7.84
CA HIS A 52 -121.18 -126.77 -6.92
C HIS A 52 -120.19 -125.58 -6.82
N TYR A 53 -120.54 -124.42 -7.40
CA TYR A 53 -119.72 -123.21 -7.39
C TYR A 53 -118.32 -123.39 -8.04
N TYR A 54 -117.45 -122.40 -7.84
CA TYR A 54 -116.13 -122.31 -8.45
C TYR A 54 -115.04 -122.13 -7.40
N TRP A 55 -113.90 -122.78 -7.58
CA TRP A 55 -112.68 -122.55 -6.81
C TRP A 55 -111.98 -121.28 -7.27
N ILE A 56 -111.60 -120.43 -6.31
CA ILE A 56 -110.74 -119.28 -6.52
C ILE A 56 -109.36 -119.49 -5.89
N GLY A 57 -108.38 -118.72 -6.35
CA GLY A 57 -106.96 -118.91 -6.03
C GLY A 57 -106.53 -118.39 -4.65
N ILE A 58 -107.45 -118.29 -3.69
CA ILE A 58 -107.12 -117.87 -2.33
C ILE A 58 -107.09 -119.08 -1.40
N ARG A 59 -106.04 -119.16 -0.59
CA ARG A 59 -105.81 -120.23 0.38
C ARG A 59 -105.29 -119.65 1.68
N LYS A 60 -105.61 -120.29 2.80
CA LYS A 60 -105.05 -119.92 4.10
C LYS A 60 -103.64 -120.50 4.24
N LEU A 61 -102.63 -119.64 4.25
CA LEU A 61 -101.22 -120.02 4.40
C LEU A 61 -100.66 -119.32 5.64
N GLY A 62 -100.20 -120.08 6.64
CA GLY A 62 -99.64 -119.52 7.88
C GLY A 62 -100.60 -118.59 8.65
N GLY A 63 -101.92 -118.84 8.54
CA GLY A 63 -102.96 -118.01 9.16
C GLY A 63 -103.45 -116.83 8.32
N VAL A 64 -102.81 -116.51 7.19
CA VAL A 64 -103.16 -115.38 6.31
C VAL A 64 -103.78 -115.87 5.00
N TRP A 65 -104.89 -115.26 4.60
CA TRP A 65 -105.49 -115.51 3.29
C TRP A 65 -104.62 -114.92 2.18
N THR A 66 -104.10 -115.78 1.31
CA THR A 66 -103.11 -115.41 0.29
C THR A 66 -103.57 -115.88 -1.08
N TRP A 67 -103.43 -115.01 -2.09
CA TRP A 67 -103.61 -115.36 -3.48
C TRP A 67 -102.41 -116.18 -3.97
N VAL A 68 -102.63 -117.46 -4.22
CA VAL A 68 -101.51 -118.38 -4.48
C VAL A 68 -100.83 -118.15 -5.84
N GLY A 69 -101.53 -117.54 -6.80
CA GLY A 69 -100.99 -117.24 -8.14
C GLY A 69 -100.07 -116.01 -8.17
N THR A 70 -100.37 -114.98 -7.37
CA THR A 70 -99.57 -113.74 -7.31
C THR A 70 -98.66 -113.67 -6.09
N ARG A 71 -98.81 -114.60 -5.13
CA ARG A 71 -98.16 -114.60 -3.81
C ARG A 71 -98.44 -113.34 -2.98
N LYS A 72 -99.48 -112.59 -3.32
CA LYS A 72 -99.90 -111.39 -2.58
C LYS A 72 -100.92 -111.76 -1.51
N ALA A 73 -100.80 -111.16 -0.33
CA ALA A 73 -101.80 -111.27 0.72
C ALA A 73 -103.13 -110.64 0.26
N LEU A 74 -104.25 -111.14 0.78
CA LEU A 74 -105.57 -110.56 0.52
C LEU A 74 -105.62 -109.11 1.01
N THR A 75 -105.96 -108.19 0.11
CA THR A 75 -106.19 -106.78 0.46
C THR A 75 -107.63 -106.58 0.93
N LYS A 76 -107.85 -105.59 1.82
CA LYS A 76 -109.21 -105.20 2.25
C LYS A 76 -110.11 -104.80 1.07
N GLU A 77 -109.52 -104.24 0.01
CA GLU A 77 -110.24 -103.83 -1.20
C GLU A 77 -110.82 -105.02 -1.99
N ALA A 78 -110.13 -106.16 -1.99
CA ALA A 78 -110.56 -107.37 -2.68
C ALA A 78 -111.47 -108.25 -1.83
N GLU A 79 -111.47 -108.09 -0.50
CA GLU A 79 -112.19 -108.97 0.44
C GLU A 79 -113.71 -109.02 0.17
N ASN A 80 -114.27 -110.23 0.07
CA ASN A 80 -115.69 -110.39 -0.27
C ASN A 80 -116.36 -111.63 0.32
N TRP A 81 -116.15 -111.89 1.61
CA TRP A 81 -116.77 -113.01 2.31
C TRP A 81 -118.30 -112.91 2.38
N ALA A 82 -118.94 -114.08 2.39
CA ALA A 82 -120.36 -114.23 2.67
C ALA A 82 -120.67 -113.94 4.15
N GLN A 83 -121.92 -113.62 4.45
CA GLN A 83 -122.35 -113.37 5.81
C GLN A 83 -122.12 -114.62 6.68
N GLY A 84 -121.29 -114.47 7.71
CA GLY A 84 -120.92 -115.55 8.61
C GLY A 84 -119.67 -116.33 8.18
N GLU A 85 -119.03 -115.96 7.08
CA GLU A 85 -117.78 -116.55 6.57
C GLU A 85 -116.58 -115.58 6.74
N PRO A 86 -115.33 -116.07 6.83
CA PRO A 86 -114.94 -117.48 6.86
C PRO A 86 -115.17 -118.12 8.24
N ASN A 87 -115.81 -119.29 8.29
CA ASN A 87 -116.26 -119.92 9.53
C ASN A 87 -115.40 -121.11 10.00
N ASN A 88 -114.49 -121.60 9.17
CA ASN A 88 -113.59 -122.72 9.44
C ASN A 88 -114.28 -123.95 10.08
N ARG A 89 -115.46 -124.33 9.56
CA ARG A 89 -116.24 -125.48 10.04
C ARG A 89 -115.41 -126.77 10.04
N ARG A 90 -115.42 -127.49 11.17
CA ARG A 90 -114.64 -128.73 11.42
C ARG A 90 -113.12 -128.57 11.32
N SER A 91 -112.61 -127.33 11.38
CA SER A 91 -111.18 -127.01 11.38
C SER A 91 -110.39 -127.52 10.17
N ASN A 92 -111.02 -127.62 9.00
CA ASN A 92 -110.40 -128.15 7.78
C ASN A 92 -110.76 -127.41 6.49
N GLN A 93 -111.08 -126.11 6.57
CA GLN A 93 -111.49 -125.27 5.44
C GLN A 93 -110.41 -124.24 5.09
N ASP A 94 -109.41 -124.65 4.31
CA ASP A 94 -108.30 -123.76 3.90
C ASP A 94 -108.44 -123.23 2.47
N CYS A 95 -109.45 -123.68 1.73
CA CYS A 95 -109.69 -123.33 0.34
C CYS A 95 -110.99 -122.54 0.18
N VAL A 96 -111.09 -121.70 -0.85
CA VAL A 96 -112.21 -120.76 -0.95
C VAL A 96 -112.93 -120.87 -2.27
N GLU A 97 -114.24 -120.92 -2.18
CA GLU A 97 -115.14 -120.89 -3.31
C GLU A 97 -115.82 -119.53 -3.47
N ILE A 98 -116.34 -119.27 -4.68
CA ILE A 98 -117.12 -118.08 -5.01
C ILE A 98 -118.53 -118.44 -5.48
N TYR A 99 -119.52 -117.73 -4.93
CA TYR A 99 -120.94 -117.89 -5.23
C TYR A 99 -121.37 -117.16 -6.52
N ILE A 100 -120.97 -117.70 -7.67
CA ILE A 100 -121.39 -117.16 -8.98
C ILE A 100 -122.89 -117.31 -9.19
N GLN A 101 -123.58 -116.19 -9.46
CA GLN A 101 -125.02 -116.10 -9.78
C GLN A 101 -125.96 -116.78 -8.76
N ARG A 102 -125.55 -116.86 -7.49
CA ARG A 102 -126.38 -117.41 -6.41
C ARG A 102 -127.54 -116.45 -6.09
N PRO A 103 -128.79 -116.92 -5.88
CA PRO A 103 -129.95 -116.05 -5.63
C PRO A 103 -129.77 -115.09 -4.44
N GLN A 104 -129.01 -115.51 -3.43
CA GLN A 104 -128.63 -114.67 -2.28
C GLN A 104 -127.11 -114.70 -2.13
N GLN A 105 -126.53 -113.52 -1.85
CA GLN A 105 -125.08 -113.34 -1.65
C GLN A 105 -124.24 -113.72 -2.89
N ALA A 106 -124.68 -113.32 -4.08
CA ALA A 106 -123.94 -113.52 -5.32
C ALA A 106 -122.55 -112.85 -5.29
N GLY A 107 -121.55 -113.51 -5.85
CA GLY A 107 -120.15 -113.08 -5.86
C GLY A 107 -119.42 -113.21 -4.52
N LYS A 108 -120.12 -113.50 -3.42
CA LYS A 108 -119.53 -113.67 -2.09
C LYS A 108 -118.74 -114.99 -1.97
N TRP A 109 -117.82 -115.03 -1.02
CA TRP A 109 -116.90 -116.15 -0.82
C TRP A 109 -117.20 -116.96 0.43
N ASN A 110 -116.78 -118.22 0.40
CA ASN A 110 -116.93 -119.16 1.49
C ASN A 110 -115.68 -120.03 1.60
N ASP A 111 -115.19 -120.25 2.82
CA ASP A 111 -114.14 -121.23 3.07
C ASP A 111 -114.75 -122.64 3.11
N GLU A 112 -114.06 -123.59 2.48
CA GLU A 112 -114.56 -124.93 2.22
C GLU A 112 -113.40 -125.94 2.24
N PRO A 113 -113.62 -127.22 2.64
CA PRO A 113 -112.57 -128.21 2.60
C PRO A 113 -112.11 -128.42 1.16
N CYS A 114 -110.80 -128.34 0.96
CA CYS A 114 -110.15 -128.43 -0.35
C CYS A 114 -110.47 -129.73 -1.12
N SER A 115 -110.93 -130.77 -0.44
CA SER A 115 -111.35 -132.05 -1.01
C SER A 115 -112.72 -132.02 -1.71
N ARG A 116 -113.51 -130.95 -1.55
CA ARG A 116 -114.75 -130.76 -2.31
C ARG A 116 -114.46 -130.56 -3.79
N ARG A 117 -115.36 -131.02 -4.65
CA ARG A 117 -115.21 -130.91 -6.10
C ARG A 117 -116.04 -129.74 -6.62
N LYS A 118 -115.40 -128.80 -7.32
CA LYS A 118 -116.00 -127.59 -7.90
C LYS A 118 -115.34 -127.23 -9.23
N LYS A 119 -115.90 -126.28 -9.98
CA LYS A 119 -115.28 -125.77 -11.21
C LYS A 119 -113.99 -125.00 -10.90
N ALA A 120 -112.92 -125.20 -11.66
CA ALA A 120 -111.72 -124.38 -11.52
C ALA A 120 -111.97 -123.02 -12.17
N LEU A 121 -111.73 -121.89 -11.48
CA LEU A 121 -111.76 -120.56 -12.09
C LEU A 121 -110.32 -120.04 -12.24
N CYS A 122 -109.88 -119.95 -13.48
CA CYS A 122 -108.51 -119.63 -13.89
C CYS A 122 -108.43 -118.21 -14.47
N TYR A 123 -107.25 -117.64 -14.49
CA TYR A 123 -106.96 -116.41 -15.22
C TYR A 123 -105.72 -116.55 -16.12
N ARG A 124 -105.61 -115.70 -17.15
CA ARG A 124 -104.42 -115.56 -18.02
C ARG A 124 -103.92 -114.11 -18.00
N ALA A 125 -102.67 -113.87 -17.60
CA ALA A 125 -102.08 -112.52 -17.46
C ALA A 125 -101.69 -111.86 -18.80
N SER A 126 -101.76 -110.52 -18.87
CA SER A 126 -101.45 -109.72 -20.08
C SER A 126 -100.05 -109.11 -20.06
N CYS A 127 -99.53 -108.71 -18.91
CA CYS A 127 -98.16 -108.20 -18.75
C CYS A 127 -97.17 -109.35 -18.99
N GLN A 128 -96.47 -109.29 -20.13
CA GLN A 128 -95.36 -110.15 -20.50
C GLN A 128 -94.02 -109.58 -19.93
N PRO A 129 -92.84 -110.19 -20.15
CA PRO A 129 -91.58 -109.64 -19.63
C PRO A 129 -91.10 -108.34 -20.30
N PHE A 130 -91.62 -107.98 -21.47
CA PHE A 130 -91.15 -106.86 -22.32
C PHE A 130 -92.09 -105.63 -22.56
N PRO A 131 -93.32 -105.51 -22.02
CA PRO A 131 -94.14 -104.30 -22.19
C PRO A 131 -93.43 -103.04 -21.66
N CYS A 132 -93.81 -101.87 -22.19
CA CYS A 132 -93.34 -100.56 -21.72
C CYS A 132 -91.86 -100.24 -22.03
N SER A 133 -91.29 -100.87 -23.07
CA SER A 133 -89.94 -100.60 -23.60
C SER A 133 -88.80 -100.63 -22.57
N GLN A 134 -88.98 -101.32 -21.43
CA GLN A 134 -88.09 -101.27 -20.25
C GLN A 134 -87.92 -99.87 -19.62
N ARG A 135 -88.74 -98.90 -20.06
CA ARG A 135 -88.72 -97.49 -19.66
C ARG A 135 -90.02 -97.11 -18.94
N GLY A 136 -90.71 -98.09 -18.40
CA GLY A 136 -91.96 -97.93 -17.65
C GLY A 136 -92.37 -99.21 -16.94
N GLU A 137 -93.33 -99.08 -16.04
CA GLU A 137 -93.92 -100.20 -15.30
C GLU A 137 -95.21 -100.66 -15.98
N CYS A 138 -95.37 -101.97 -16.22
CA CYS A 138 -96.58 -102.56 -16.79
C CYS A 138 -97.64 -102.75 -15.70
N VAL A 139 -98.80 -102.13 -15.89
CA VAL A 139 -99.93 -102.22 -14.95
C VAL A 139 -101.11 -102.91 -15.62
N GLU A 140 -101.53 -104.03 -15.04
CA GLU A 140 -102.69 -104.81 -15.48
C GLU A 140 -104.00 -104.01 -15.33
N THR A 141 -104.90 -104.13 -16.30
CA THR A 141 -106.24 -103.51 -16.30
C THR A 141 -107.28 -104.51 -16.81
N ILE A 142 -108.58 -104.27 -16.59
CA ILE A 142 -109.64 -105.20 -17.04
C ILE A 142 -109.61 -105.28 -18.58
N GLY A 143 -109.13 -106.41 -19.09
CA GLY A 143 -109.07 -106.69 -20.53
C GLY A 143 -107.87 -106.07 -21.28
N SER A 144 -106.90 -105.46 -20.60
CA SER A 144 -105.71 -104.84 -21.23
C SER A 144 -104.59 -104.59 -20.21
N TYR A 145 -103.44 -104.05 -20.61
CA TYR A 145 -102.49 -103.38 -19.72
C TYR A 145 -102.34 -101.90 -20.09
N ARG A 146 -101.70 -101.12 -19.21
CA ARG A 146 -101.18 -99.76 -19.50
C ARG A 146 -99.75 -99.63 -18.99
N CYS A 147 -98.98 -98.75 -19.61
CA CYS A 147 -97.61 -98.45 -19.18
C CYS A 147 -97.56 -97.16 -18.36
N GLN A 148 -96.91 -97.21 -17.21
CA GLN A 148 -96.54 -96.04 -16.43
C GLN A 148 -95.08 -95.69 -16.70
N CYS A 149 -94.86 -94.66 -17.53
CA CYS A 149 -93.53 -94.32 -18.03
C CYS A 149 -92.62 -93.67 -16.98
N GLN A 150 -91.32 -93.95 -17.08
CA GLN A 150 -90.29 -93.23 -16.36
C GLN A 150 -90.20 -91.77 -16.84
N PRO A 151 -89.71 -90.84 -16.00
CA PRO A 151 -89.55 -89.44 -16.38
C PRO A 151 -88.76 -89.28 -17.70
N GLY A 152 -89.27 -88.44 -18.59
CA GLY A 152 -88.63 -88.16 -19.88
C GLY A 152 -89.02 -89.11 -21.01
N PHE A 153 -89.85 -90.13 -20.74
CA PHE A 153 -90.42 -91.03 -21.73
C PHE A 153 -91.95 -90.95 -21.74
N HIS A 154 -92.57 -91.11 -22.91
CA HIS A 154 -94.01 -91.06 -23.07
C HIS A 154 -94.50 -92.00 -24.18
N GLY A 155 -95.81 -91.94 -24.45
CA GLY A 155 -96.47 -92.82 -25.39
C GLY A 155 -97.01 -94.10 -24.73
N PRO A 156 -97.79 -94.90 -25.48
CA PRO A 156 -98.48 -96.07 -24.93
C PRO A 156 -97.53 -97.17 -24.44
N GLU A 157 -96.31 -97.24 -25.00
CA GLU A 157 -95.27 -98.22 -24.66
C GLU A 157 -94.00 -97.56 -24.07
N CYS A 158 -94.07 -96.28 -23.69
CA CYS A 158 -92.90 -95.53 -23.18
C CYS A 158 -91.69 -95.51 -24.16
N ALA A 159 -91.97 -95.58 -25.46
CA ALA A 159 -90.96 -95.63 -26.51
C ALA A 159 -90.51 -94.23 -26.96
N ASP A 160 -91.39 -93.24 -26.81
CA ASP A 160 -91.11 -91.87 -27.23
C ASP A 160 -90.32 -91.15 -26.13
N VAL A 161 -89.35 -90.34 -26.52
CA VAL A 161 -88.54 -89.53 -25.62
C VAL A 161 -88.93 -88.07 -25.74
N VAL A 162 -88.97 -87.36 -24.61
CA VAL A 162 -89.21 -85.91 -24.59
C VAL A 162 -88.09 -85.20 -25.36
N GLN A 163 -88.47 -84.35 -26.31
CA GLN A 163 -87.53 -83.53 -27.10
C GLN A 163 -87.58 -82.07 -26.68
N CYS A 164 -86.43 -81.53 -26.27
CA CYS A 164 -86.26 -80.12 -26.00
C CYS A 164 -86.05 -79.32 -27.30
N ALA A 165 -86.24 -77.99 -27.23
CA ALA A 165 -85.94 -77.11 -28.35
C ALA A 165 -84.47 -77.22 -28.78
N ARG A 166 -84.21 -77.21 -30.09
CA ARG A 166 -82.85 -77.22 -30.63
C ARG A 166 -82.11 -75.95 -30.19
N LEU A 167 -80.87 -76.11 -29.68
CA LEU A 167 -80.03 -74.99 -29.29
C LEU A 167 -79.23 -74.49 -30.51
N GLU A 168 -79.31 -73.19 -30.78
CA GLU A 168 -78.58 -72.51 -31.87
C GLU A 168 -77.82 -71.29 -31.30
N PRO A 169 -76.67 -71.50 -30.64
CA PRO A 169 -75.89 -70.40 -30.07
C PRO A 169 -75.20 -69.57 -31.17
N GLU A 170 -75.42 -68.26 -31.17
CA GLU A 170 -74.69 -67.33 -32.02
C GLU A 170 -73.28 -67.06 -31.45
N GLY A 171 -72.24 -67.57 -32.11
CA GLY A 171 -70.85 -67.24 -31.77
C GLY A 171 -70.33 -67.82 -30.44
N VAL A 172 -71.07 -68.74 -29.81
CA VAL A 172 -70.64 -69.45 -28.59
C VAL A 172 -70.38 -70.93 -28.92
N PRO A 173 -69.14 -71.42 -28.79
CA PRO A 173 -68.82 -72.84 -28.91
C PRO A 173 -69.63 -73.68 -27.93
N MET A 174 -70.29 -74.72 -28.45
CA MET A 174 -71.00 -75.73 -27.65
C MET A 174 -70.58 -77.15 -28.01
N ASN A 175 -70.55 -78.03 -27.02
CA ASN A 175 -70.31 -79.45 -27.19
C ASN A 175 -71.45 -80.24 -26.52
N CYS A 176 -72.13 -81.09 -27.27
CA CYS A 176 -73.32 -81.79 -26.79
C CYS A 176 -73.18 -83.32 -26.81
N SER A 177 -73.77 -83.97 -25.81
CA SER A 177 -73.94 -85.42 -25.73
C SER A 177 -75.43 -85.77 -25.73
N HIS A 178 -75.82 -86.73 -26.59
CA HIS A 178 -77.21 -87.05 -26.89
C HIS A 178 -77.51 -88.54 -26.65
N PRO A 179 -77.72 -88.98 -25.40
CA PRO A 179 -77.83 -90.39 -25.04
C PRO A 179 -79.09 -91.07 -25.58
N TYR A 180 -80.18 -90.32 -25.81
CA TYR A 180 -81.46 -90.84 -26.28
C TYR A 180 -81.93 -90.21 -27.60
N GLY A 181 -81.01 -89.58 -28.35
CA GLY A 181 -81.30 -88.84 -29.57
C GLY A 181 -81.06 -87.34 -29.44
N ASP A 182 -80.96 -86.66 -30.58
CA ASP A 182 -80.60 -85.26 -30.66
C ASP A 182 -81.56 -84.38 -29.85
N PHE A 183 -80.98 -83.56 -28.96
CA PHE A 183 -81.70 -82.63 -28.07
C PHE A 183 -82.86 -83.27 -27.29
N SER A 184 -82.77 -84.57 -27.03
CA SER A 184 -83.79 -85.34 -26.29
C SER A 184 -83.47 -85.38 -24.80
N TYR A 185 -84.40 -85.87 -23.98
CA TYR A 185 -84.26 -86.00 -22.53
C TYR A 185 -82.86 -86.47 -22.14
N ASN A 186 -82.28 -85.87 -21.11
CA ASN A 186 -80.94 -86.17 -20.63
C ASN A 186 -79.79 -85.83 -21.61
N SER A 187 -80.07 -85.11 -22.71
CA SER A 187 -79.01 -84.45 -23.49
C SER A 187 -78.32 -83.39 -22.64
N ILE A 188 -76.99 -83.34 -22.71
CA ILE A 188 -76.15 -82.40 -21.97
C ILE A 188 -75.30 -81.63 -22.96
N CYS A 189 -75.42 -80.30 -22.95
CA CYS A 189 -74.62 -79.39 -23.77
C CYS A 189 -73.77 -78.48 -22.88
N GLU A 190 -72.46 -78.50 -23.10
CA GLU A 190 -71.47 -77.68 -22.40
C GLU A 190 -71.02 -76.51 -23.27
N PHE A 191 -70.97 -75.31 -22.69
CA PHE A 191 -70.65 -74.05 -23.36
C PHE A 191 -69.35 -73.46 -22.84
N SER A 192 -68.52 -72.99 -23.77
CA SER A 192 -67.23 -72.35 -23.48
C SER A 192 -67.07 -71.07 -24.29
N CYS A 193 -66.44 -70.04 -23.71
CA CYS A 193 -66.11 -68.80 -24.42
C CYS A 193 -64.70 -68.84 -25.00
N HIS A 194 -64.48 -68.11 -26.09
CA HIS A 194 -63.14 -67.86 -26.62
C HIS A 194 -62.30 -67.03 -25.64
N GLN A 195 -60.97 -67.11 -25.78
CA GLN A 195 -60.04 -66.37 -24.92
C GLN A 195 -60.35 -64.86 -24.92
N GLY A 196 -60.35 -64.24 -23.73
CA GLY A 196 -60.66 -62.81 -23.56
C GLY A 196 -62.14 -62.50 -23.37
N PHE A 197 -63.00 -63.52 -23.38
CA PHE A 197 -64.43 -63.41 -23.10
C PHE A 197 -64.81 -64.30 -21.92
N GLU A 198 -65.64 -63.76 -21.02
CA GLU A 198 -66.17 -64.46 -19.86
C GLU A 198 -67.63 -64.85 -20.10
N ARG A 199 -68.00 -66.04 -19.63
CA ARG A 199 -69.35 -66.59 -19.78
C ARG A 199 -70.28 -66.00 -18.72
N GLN A 200 -71.39 -65.41 -19.17
CA GLN A 200 -72.52 -65.01 -18.33
C GLN A 200 -73.63 -66.07 -18.46
N GLY A 201 -73.87 -66.80 -17.37
CA GLY A 201 -74.85 -67.89 -17.30
C GLY A 201 -74.24 -69.27 -17.05
N GLU A 202 -75.09 -70.29 -17.09
CA GLU A 202 -74.71 -71.67 -16.78
C GLU A 202 -73.81 -72.30 -17.84
N ALA A 203 -72.81 -73.05 -17.38
CA ALA A 203 -71.86 -73.74 -18.26
C ALA A 203 -72.48 -74.93 -18.99
N VAL A 204 -73.47 -75.56 -18.37
CA VAL A 204 -74.00 -76.85 -18.77
C VAL A 204 -75.53 -76.78 -18.77
N LEU A 205 -76.13 -77.09 -19.92
CA LEU A 205 -77.57 -77.19 -20.08
C LEU A 205 -77.96 -78.66 -20.22
N GLN A 206 -78.99 -79.08 -19.50
CA GLN A 206 -79.54 -80.43 -19.56
C GLN A 206 -81.01 -80.39 -20.00
N CYS A 207 -81.41 -81.27 -20.92
CA CYS A 207 -82.80 -81.41 -21.33
C CYS A 207 -83.59 -82.18 -20.27
N LEU A 208 -84.57 -81.51 -19.66
CA LEU A 208 -85.37 -82.04 -18.54
C LEU A 208 -86.62 -82.80 -19.04
N PRO A 209 -87.25 -83.64 -18.19
CA PRO A 209 -88.52 -84.30 -18.52
C PRO A 209 -89.67 -83.34 -18.83
N SER A 210 -89.55 -82.07 -18.41
CA SER A 210 -90.52 -81.00 -18.64
C SER A 210 -90.49 -80.42 -20.06
N GLN A 211 -89.67 -80.98 -20.96
CA GLN A 211 -89.46 -80.46 -22.32
C GLN A 211 -88.74 -79.11 -22.37
N GLN A 212 -88.05 -78.75 -21.30
CA GLN A 212 -87.29 -77.50 -21.18
C GLN A 212 -85.84 -77.81 -20.84
N TRP A 213 -84.95 -76.92 -21.28
CA TRP A 213 -83.57 -76.91 -20.82
C TRP A 213 -83.49 -76.40 -19.38
N SER A 214 -82.49 -76.87 -18.64
CA SER A 214 -82.23 -76.44 -17.26
C SER A 214 -81.94 -74.95 -17.11
N ALA A 215 -81.46 -74.29 -18.16
CA ALA A 215 -81.16 -72.85 -18.21
C ALA A 215 -81.26 -72.32 -19.66
N SER A 216 -81.16 -71.01 -19.83
CA SER A 216 -81.00 -70.35 -21.14
C SER A 216 -79.56 -70.45 -21.64
N ILE A 217 -79.36 -70.32 -22.96
CA ILE A 217 -78.03 -70.28 -23.58
C ILE A 217 -77.21 -69.14 -22.95
N PRO A 218 -75.96 -69.39 -22.50
CA PRO A 218 -75.12 -68.36 -21.90
C PRO A 218 -74.58 -67.40 -22.96
N THR A 219 -74.21 -66.19 -22.54
CA THR A 219 -73.57 -65.19 -23.41
C THR A 219 -72.09 -65.05 -23.08
N CYS A 220 -71.26 -64.72 -24.08
CA CYS A 220 -69.85 -64.44 -23.88
C CYS A 220 -69.62 -62.92 -23.96
N THR A 221 -69.24 -62.30 -22.84
CA THR A 221 -68.94 -60.86 -22.77
C THR A 221 -67.44 -60.65 -22.66
N ALA A 222 -66.89 -59.66 -23.37
CA ALA A 222 -65.46 -59.37 -23.28
C ALA A 222 -65.06 -59.00 -21.84
N ILE A 223 -63.92 -59.51 -21.38
CA ILE A 223 -63.42 -59.26 -20.03
C ILE A 223 -63.07 -57.78 -19.86
N THR A 224 -63.52 -57.17 -18.77
CA THR A 224 -63.33 -55.74 -18.49
C THR A 224 -62.06 -55.52 -17.67
N CYS A 225 -61.22 -54.58 -18.10
CA CYS A 225 -60.08 -54.09 -17.32
C CYS A 225 -60.47 -52.84 -16.49
N PRO A 226 -59.71 -52.50 -15.42
CA PRO A 226 -59.92 -51.25 -14.69
C PRO A 226 -59.89 -50.03 -15.60
N VAL A 227 -60.80 -49.07 -15.39
CA VAL A 227 -60.84 -47.84 -16.18
C VAL A 227 -59.54 -47.04 -16.00
N LEU A 228 -58.93 -46.62 -17.10
CA LEU A 228 -57.73 -45.78 -17.08
C LEU A 228 -58.11 -44.30 -17.19
N SER A 229 -57.34 -43.46 -16.51
CA SER A 229 -57.41 -42.00 -16.58
C SER A 229 -56.08 -41.43 -17.08
N ALA A 230 -56.11 -40.23 -17.68
CA ALA A 230 -54.90 -39.53 -18.06
C ALA A 230 -54.01 -39.23 -16.83
N PRO A 231 -52.69 -39.44 -16.93
CA PRO A 231 -51.77 -39.05 -15.86
C PRO A 231 -51.76 -37.52 -15.69
N ALA A 232 -51.39 -37.04 -14.49
CA ALA A 232 -51.24 -35.60 -14.26
C ALA A 232 -50.23 -35.01 -15.26
N GLN A 233 -50.56 -33.88 -15.90
CA GLN A 233 -49.77 -33.27 -16.98
C GLN A 233 -49.60 -34.17 -18.22
N GLY A 234 -50.52 -35.11 -18.46
CA GLY A 234 -50.54 -35.94 -19.64
C GLY A 234 -51.92 -36.10 -20.25
N GLU A 235 -51.96 -36.79 -21.38
CA GLU A 235 -53.15 -37.08 -22.18
C GLU A 235 -53.27 -38.60 -22.38
N LEU A 236 -54.50 -39.06 -22.56
CA LEU A 236 -54.85 -40.47 -22.74
C LEU A 236 -55.69 -40.60 -24.00
N ASN A 237 -55.26 -41.47 -24.93
CA ASN A 237 -56.02 -41.79 -26.13
C ASN A 237 -56.24 -43.31 -26.20
N CYS A 238 -57.49 -43.74 -26.08
CA CYS A 238 -57.85 -45.15 -26.06
C CYS A 238 -58.61 -45.58 -27.32
N SER A 239 -58.25 -46.75 -27.82
CA SER A 239 -58.96 -47.48 -28.87
C SER A 239 -59.64 -48.71 -28.25
N HIS A 240 -60.93 -48.84 -28.48
CA HIS A 240 -61.79 -49.85 -27.85
C HIS A 240 -62.39 -50.76 -28.92
N LEU A 241 -62.06 -52.06 -28.87
CA LEU A 241 -62.48 -53.02 -29.89
C LEU A 241 -63.83 -53.70 -29.56
N HIS A 242 -64.01 -54.11 -28.31
CA HIS A 242 -65.17 -54.88 -27.85
C HIS A 242 -65.95 -54.19 -26.72
N GLY A 243 -65.89 -52.86 -26.67
CA GLY A 243 -66.44 -52.04 -25.58
C GLY A 243 -65.38 -51.24 -24.82
N ALA A 244 -65.81 -50.27 -24.03
CA ALA A 244 -64.91 -49.39 -23.30
C ALA A 244 -64.10 -50.18 -22.25
N PHE A 245 -62.77 -50.11 -22.34
CA PHE A 245 -61.82 -50.76 -21.44
C PHE A 245 -61.98 -52.29 -21.32
N THR A 246 -62.46 -52.96 -22.38
CA THR A 246 -62.54 -54.42 -22.44
C THR A 246 -61.35 -55.03 -23.18
N PHE A 247 -61.21 -56.37 -23.13
CA PHE A 247 -60.15 -57.15 -23.76
C PHE A 247 -59.80 -56.64 -25.18
N GLY A 248 -58.50 -56.43 -25.42
CA GLY A 248 -57.98 -55.86 -26.67
C GLY A 248 -58.07 -54.33 -26.77
N SER A 249 -58.63 -53.63 -25.77
CA SER A 249 -58.52 -52.16 -25.71
C SER A 249 -57.06 -51.75 -25.55
N THR A 250 -56.62 -50.78 -26.34
CA THR A 250 -55.26 -50.24 -26.29
C THR A 250 -55.32 -48.74 -26.00
N CYS A 251 -54.63 -48.30 -24.96
CA CYS A 251 -54.56 -46.91 -24.53
C CYS A 251 -53.12 -46.39 -24.64
N ALA A 252 -52.93 -45.33 -25.44
CA ALA A 252 -51.67 -44.64 -25.60
C ALA A 252 -51.61 -43.40 -24.69
N PHE A 253 -50.42 -43.13 -24.16
CA PHE A 253 -50.15 -42.04 -23.22
C PHE A 253 -49.17 -41.05 -23.82
N SER A 254 -49.43 -39.77 -23.64
CA SER A 254 -48.53 -38.68 -24.01
C SER A 254 -48.45 -37.65 -22.88
N CYS A 255 -47.35 -36.89 -22.83
CA CYS A 255 -47.16 -35.85 -21.83
C CYS A 255 -47.30 -34.46 -22.47
N GLN A 256 -47.76 -33.50 -21.68
CA GLN A 256 -47.78 -32.10 -22.07
C GLN A 256 -46.35 -31.57 -22.24
N LYS A 257 -46.21 -30.48 -22.99
CA LYS A 257 -44.90 -29.86 -23.26
C LYS A 257 -44.13 -29.59 -21.96
N GLY A 258 -42.87 -30.03 -21.90
CA GLY A 258 -42.00 -29.85 -20.74
C GLY A 258 -42.04 -31.00 -19.71
N PHE A 259 -42.82 -32.03 -19.99
CA PHE A 259 -42.87 -33.27 -19.20
C PHE A 259 -42.50 -34.47 -20.09
N ALA A 260 -41.72 -35.40 -19.53
CA ALA A 260 -41.33 -36.63 -20.18
C ALA A 260 -42.14 -37.81 -19.63
N LEU A 261 -42.50 -38.73 -20.52
CA LEU A 261 -43.21 -39.95 -20.15
C LEU A 261 -42.22 -40.93 -19.51
N VAL A 262 -42.51 -41.34 -18.28
CA VAL A 262 -41.78 -42.38 -17.55
C VAL A 262 -42.70 -43.59 -17.44
N GLY A 263 -42.37 -44.65 -18.17
CA GLY A 263 -43.14 -45.89 -18.25
C GLY A 263 -43.47 -46.26 -19.71
N PRO A 264 -44.40 -47.22 -19.91
CA PRO A 264 -44.78 -47.65 -21.25
C PRO A 264 -45.62 -46.60 -21.99
N GLU A 265 -45.35 -46.41 -23.29
CA GLU A 265 -46.08 -45.48 -24.17
C GLU A 265 -47.52 -45.90 -24.45
N SER A 266 -47.81 -47.19 -24.33
CA SER A 266 -49.16 -47.74 -24.47
C SER A 266 -49.36 -48.94 -23.56
N ARG A 267 -50.62 -49.17 -23.19
CA ARG A 267 -51.06 -50.33 -22.41
C ARG A 267 -52.22 -51.00 -23.10
N GLU A 268 -52.28 -52.32 -22.99
CA GLU A 268 -53.31 -53.16 -23.60
C GLU A 268 -54.06 -53.97 -22.52
N CYS A 269 -55.38 -54.08 -22.67
CA CYS A 269 -56.22 -54.87 -21.76
C CYS A 269 -56.12 -56.37 -22.12
N THR A 270 -55.56 -57.15 -21.20
CA THR A 270 -55.30 -58.59 -21.39
C THR A 270 -56.52 -59.46 -21.09
N ALA A 271 -56.47 -60.71 -21.53
CA ALA A 271 -57.50 -61.72 -21.23
C ALA A 271 -57.64 -62.07 -19.74
N MET A 272 -56.74 -61.56 -18.88
CA MET A 272 -56.80 -61.71 -17.42
C MET A 272 -57.51 -60.54 -16.74
N GLY A 273 -58.05 -59.57 -17.50
CA GLY A 273 -58.68 -58.37 -16.93
C GLY A 273 -57.68 -57.38 -16.33
N THR A 274 -56.42 -57.44 -16.75
CA THR A 274 -55.36 -56.53 -16.29
C THR A 274 -54.68 -55.84 -17.47
N TRP A 275 -54.18 -54.62 -17.24
CA TRP A 275 -53.42 -53.87 -18.22
C TRP A 275 -51.96 -54.32 -18.26
N THR A 276 -51.38 -54.36 -19.45
CA THR A 276 -49.93 -54.60 -19.63
C THR A 276 -49.08 -53.48 -19.05
N GLY A 277 -47.90 -53.81 -18.52
CA GLY A 277 -46.93 -52.85 -17.99
C GLY A 277 -47.37 -52.09 -16.75
N ASP A 278 -46.48 -51.25 -16.23
CA ASP A 278 -46.77 -50.35 -15.11
C ASP A 278 -47.57 -49.12 -15.54
N ILE A 279 -48.15 -48.41 -14.57
CA ILE A 279 -48.87 -47.15 -14.82
C ILE A 279 -47.85 -46.06 -15.21
N PRO A 280 -47.88 -45.49 -16.42
CA PRO A 280 -46.96 -44.44 -16.82
C PRO A 280 -47.29 -43.11 -16.14
N ARG A 281 -46.27 -42.26 -15.96
CA ARG A 281 -46.40 -40.94 -15.34
C ARG A 281 -45.59 -39.91 -16.12
N CYS A 282 -46.06 -38.67 -16.09
CA CYS A 282 -45.36 -37.53 -16.70
C CYS A 282 -44.53 -36.83 -15.63
N GLU A 283 -43.22 -36.85 -15.79
CA GLU A 283 -42.28 -36.16 -14.89
C GLU A 283 -41.74 -34.91 -15.58
N ALA A 284 -41.60 -33.81 -14.85
CA ALA A 284 -41.05 -32.58 -15.42
C ALA A 284 -39.61 -32.80 -15.87
N ILE A 285 -39.27 -32.34 -17.07
CA ILE A 285 -37.93 -32.54 -17.64
C ILE A 285 -36.91 -31.79 -16.79
N ALA A 286 -35.87 -32.49 -16.32
CA ALA A 286 -34.80 -31.92 -15.51
C ALA A 286 -33.73 -31.24 -16.37
N CYS A 287 -33.29 -30.06 -15.95
CA CYS A 287 -32.10 -29.39 -16.47
C CYS A 287 -30.88 -29.70 -15.58
N PRO A 288 -29.64 -29.50 -16.09
CA PRO A 288 -28.43 -29.60 -15.28
C PRO A 288 -28.53 -28.72 -14.01
N VAL A 289 -28.10 -29.25 -12.87
CA VAL A 289 -28.09 -28.51 -11.61
C VAL A 289 -27.13 -27.31 -11.72
N LEU A 290 -27.62 -26.12 -11.38
CA LEU A 290 -26.81 -24.90 -11.38
C LEU A 290 -26.26 -24.61 -9.98
N SER A 291 -25.07 -24.03 -9.92
CA SER A 291 -24.42 -23.56 -8.70
C SER A 291 -24.06 -22.08 -8.83
N ALA A 292 -23.95 -21.39 -7.70
CA ALA A 292 -23.51 -20.00 -7.69
C ALA A 292 -22.07 -19.88 -8.24
N PRO A 293 -21.80 -18.90 -9.12
CA PRO A 293 -20.44 -18.64 -9.59
C PRO A 293 -19.55 -18.11 -8.45
N ALA A 294 -18.24 -18.24 -8.60
CA ALA A 294 -17.30 -17.69 -7.63
C ALA A 294 -17.51 -16.17 -7.48
N GLN A 295 -17.56 -15.66 -6.24
CA GLN A 295 -17.90 -14.26 -5.92
C GLN A 295 -19.30 -13.83 -6.42
N GLY A 296 -20.21 -14.79 -6.59
CA GLY A 296 -21.61 -14.53 -6.94
C GLY A 296 -22.59 -15.29 -6.08
N GLU A 297 -23.86 -15.00 -6.33
CA GLU A 297 -25.03 -15.56 -5.65
C GLU A 297 -26.00 -16.11 -6.70
N LEU A 298 -26.73 -17.15 -6.32
CA LEU A 298 -27.72 -17.82 -7.15
C LEU A 298 -29.03 -17.87 -6.40
N ASN A 299 -30.09 -17.33 -7.00
CA ASN A 299 -31.44 -17.40 -6.47
C ASN A 299 -32.36 -18.07 -7.49
N CYS A 300 -32.93 -19.23 -7.13
CA CYS A 300 -33.75 -20.02 -8.02
C CYS A 300 -35.19 -20.15 -7.49
N SER A 301 -36.16 -20.00 -8.40
CA SER A 301 -37.56 -20.34 -8.22
C SER A 301 -37.90 -21.61 -9.00
N HIS A 302 -38.37 -22.63 -8.28
CA HIS A 302 -38.69 -23.95 -8.82
C HIS A 302 -40.20 -24.19 -8.82
N LEU A 303 -40.79 -24.46 -9.99
CA LEU A 303 -42.25 -24.62 -10.13
C LEU A 303 -42.72 -26.08 -10.01
N HIS A 304 -41.99 -27.01 -10.63
CA HIS A 304 -42.38 -28.43 -10.75
C HIS A 304 -41.38 -29.40 -10.10
N GLY A 305 -40.37 -28.87 -9.39
CA GLY A 305 -39.25 -29.62 -8.82
C GLY A 305 -37.93 -28.85 -8.96
N ASN A 306 -36.91 -29.27 -8.22
CA ASN A 306 -35.61 -28.61 -8.27
C ASN A 306 -34.98 -28.74 -9.66
N PHE A 307 -34.70 -27.60 -10.29
CA PHE A 307 -34.08 -27.49 -11.61
C PHE A 307 -34.84 -28.21 -12.74
N THR A 308 -36.17 -28.31 -12.64
CA THR A 308 -37.02 -28.87 -13.71
C THR A 308 -37.60 -27.78 -14.62
N PHE A 309 -38.23 -28.18 -15.73
CA PHE A 309 -38.91 -27.30 -16.68
C PHE A 309 -39.69 -26.17 -16.00
N GLY A 310 -39.48 -24.94 -16.47
CA GLY A 310 -40.06 -23.71 -15.90
C GLY A 310 -39.31 -23.17 -14.66
N SER A 311 -38.27 -23.85 -14.17
CA SER A 311 -37.39 -23.27 -13.15
C SER A 311 -36.68 -22.03 -13.69
N THR A 312 -36.63 -20.97 -12.88
CA THR A 312 -35.97 -19.71 -13.20
C THR A 312 -34.91 -19.41 -12.16
N CYS A 313 -33.68 -19.16 -12.61
CA CYS A 313 -32.53 -18.91 -11.75
C CYS A 313 -31.88 -17.57 -12.11
N ALA A 314 -31.83 -16.67 -11.14
CA ALA A 314 -31.21 -15.36 -11.27
C ALA A 314 -29.82 -15.35 -10.62
N PHE A 315 -28.86 -14.79 -11.34
CA PHE A 315 -27.46 -14.64 -10.93
C PHE A 315 -27.18 -13.19 -10.55
N SER A 316 -26.41 -13.01 -9.48
CA SER A 316 -25.89 -11.70 -9.08
C SER A 316 -24.45 -11.84 -8.59
N CYS A 317 -23.67 -10.78 -8.73
CA CYS A 317 -22.29 -10.74 -8.23
C CYS A 317 -22.21 -9.98 -6.93
N GLN A 318 -21.23 -10.35 -6.09
CA GLN A 318 -20.90 -9.60 -4.89
C GLN A 318 -20.37 -8.21 -5.24
N LYS A 319 -20.39 -7.30 -4.26
CA LYS A 319 -19.92 -5.92 -4.45
C LYS A 319 -18.50 -5.88 -5.02
N GLY A 320 -18.31 -5.11 -6.09
CA GLY A 320 -17.01 -4.95 -6.75
C GLY A 320 -16.74 -5.93 -7.89
N PHE A 321 -17.70 -6.82 -8.20
CA PHE A 321 -17.67 -7.72 -9.33
C PHE A 321 -18.87 -7.45 -10.25
N ALA A 322 -18.64 -7.52 -11.56
CA ALA A 322 -19.66 -7.39 -12.59
C ALA A 322 -20.01 -8.77 -13.16
N LEU A 323 -21.30 -8.99 -13.42
CA LEU A 323 -21.77 -10.23 -14.04
C LEU A 323 -21.51 -10.19 -15.55
N VAL A 324 -20.79 -11.19 -16.05
CA VAL A 324 -20.57 -11.41 -17.48
C VAL A 324 -21.42 -12.58 -17.94
N GLY A 325 -22.41 -12.29 -18.79
CA GLY A 325 -23.37 -13.28 -19.29
C GLY A 325 -24.82 -12.87 -19.03
N LEU A 326 -25.74 -13.83 -19.17
CA LEU A 326 -27.17 -13.58 -18.98
C LEU A 326 -27.53 -13.62 -17.48
N GLN A 327 -28.27 -12.61 -17.01
CA GLN A 327 -28.62 -12.49 -15.59
C GLN A 327 -29.63 -13.56 -15.11
N SER A 328 -30.52 -14.02 -15.98
CA SER A 328 -31.59 -14.95 -15.63
C SER A 328 -31.65 -16.10 -16.62
N HIS A 329 -31.65 -17.32 -16.11
CA HIS A 329 -31.81 -18.54 -16.89
C HIS A 329 -33.15 -19.21 -16.61
N GLU A 330 -33.75 -19.78 -17.64
CA GLU A 330 -34.98 -20.57 -17.56
C GLU A 330 -34.72 -22.00 -18.06
N CYS A 331 -35.22 -23.00 -17.33
CA CYS A 331 -35.12 -24.39 -17.75
C CYS A 331 -36.17 -24.70 -18.82
N THR A 332 -35.70 -25.02 -20.03
CA THR A 332 -36.54 -25.22 -21.21
C THR A 332 -37.10 -26.64 -21.30
N ALA A 333 -38.11 -26.83 -22.17
CA ALA A 333 -38.71 -28.14 -22.42
C ALA A 333 -37.75 -29.15 -23.09
N MET A 334 -36.53 -28.71 -23.47
CA MET A 334 -35.48 -29.57 -24.02
C MET A 334 -34.53 -30.09 -22.93
N GLY A 335 -34.72 -29.71 -21.67
CA GLY A 335 -33.81 -30.06 -20.58
C GLY A 335 -32.50 -29.25 -20.58
N THR A 336 -32.49 -28.10 -21.25
CA THR A 336 -31.34 -27.17 -21.27
C THR A 336 -31.74 -25.81 -20.73
N TRP A 337 -30.79 -25.09 -20.16
CA TRP A 337 -30.96 -23.69 -19.77
C TRP A 337 -30.94 -22.77 -21.00
N THR A 338 -31.55 -21.59 -20.87
CA THR A 338 -31.59 -20.57 -21.95
C THR A 338 -30.24 -19.95 -22.28
N GLY A 339 -29.20 -20.17 -21.47
CA GLY A 339 -27.84 -19.73 -21.75
C GLY A 339 -26.81 -20.49 -20.92
N ASP A 340 -25.54 -20.23 -21.23
CA ASP A 340 -24.40 -20.75 -20.47
C ASP A 340 -24.24 -20.02 -19.14
N THR A 341 -23.69 -20.72 -18.15
CA THR A 341 -23.56 -20.22 -16.78
C THR A 341 -22.69 -18.96 -16.74
N PRO A 342 -23.18 -17.83 -16.22
CA PRO A 342 -22.41 -16.59 -16.18
C PRO A 342 -21.34 -16.64 -15.09
N HIS A 343 -20.33 -15.78 -15.22
CA HIS A 343 -19.27 -15.63 -14.23
C HIS A 343 -19.12 -14.18 -13.79
N CYS A 344 -18.56 -13.99 -12.59
CA CYS A 344 -18.32 -12.68 -12.01
C CYS A 344 -16.87 -12.26 -12.23
N GLU A 345 -16.67 -11.11 -12.87
CA GLU A 345 -15.33 -10.53 -13.10
C GLU A 345 -15.16 -9.29 -12.22
N ALA A 346 -13.97 -9.12 -11.63
CA ALA A 346 -13.67 -7.95 -10.81
C ALA A 346 -13.72 -6.68 -11.68
N ILE A 347 -14.40 -5.64 -11.20
CA ILE A 347 -14.57 -4.39 -11.95
C ILE A 347 -13.20 -3.73 -12.16
N ALA A 348 -12.86 -3.43 -13.41
CA ALA A 348 -11.60 -2.79 -13.77
C ALA A 348 -11.65 -1.27 -13.54
N CYS A 349 -10.59 -0.72 -12.96
CA CYS A 349 -10.32 0.71 -12.93
C CYS A 349 -9.38 1.11 -14.09
N PRO A 350 -9.33 2.41 -14.46
CA PRO A 350 -8.36 2.91 -15.42
C PRO A 350 -6.93 2.52 -15.02
N VAL A 351 -6.12 2.08 -15.98
CA VAL A 351 -4.71 1.72 -15.72
C VAL A 351 -3.95 2.95 -15.25
N LEU A 352 -3.29 2.85 -14.09
CA LEU A 352 -2.43 3.92 -13.56
C LEU A 352 -1.00 3.76 -14.07
N SER A 353 -0.31 4.87 -14.23
CA SER A 353 1.10 4.93 -14.58
C SER A 353 1.85 5.82 -13.58
N ALA A 354 3.15 5.59 -13.43
CA ALA A 354 3.97 6.39 -12.54
C ALA A 354 4.03 7.85 -13.03
N PRO A 355 3.85 8.85 -12.13
CA PRO A 355 4.00 10.24 -12.49
C PRO A 355 5.44 10.55 -12.90
N GLU A 356 5.65 11.62 -13.65
CA GLU A 356 6.99 12.02 -14.09
C GLU A 356 7.91 12.25 -12.87
N LYS A 357 9.12 11.66 -12.89
CA LYS A 357 10.06 11.63 -11.73
C LYS A 357 9.48 10.97 -10.46
N GLY A 358 8.46 10.13 -10.61
CA GLY A 358 7.91 9.29 -9.55
C GLY A 358 8.01 7.80 -9.84
N GLU A 359 7.62 7.02 -8.86
CA GLU A 359 7.53 5.56 -8.89
C GLU A 359 6.13 5.14 -8.45
N LEU A 360 5.63 4.06 -9.05
CA LEU A 360 4.32 3.48 -8.78
C LEU A 360 4.51 2.04 -8.33
N ASN A 361 3.97 1.70 -7.15
CA ASN A 361 3.95 0.34 -6.66
C ASN A 361 2.50 -0.08 -6.37
N CYS A 362 2.02 -1.10 -7.08
CA CYS A 362 0.64 -1.56 -6.98
C CYS A 362 0.56 -3.00 -6.47
N SER A 363 -0.39 -3.24 -5.57
CA SER A 363 -0.81 -4.57 -5.14
C SER A 363 -2.17 -4.89 -5.74
N HIS A 364 -2.24 -5.97 -6.53
CA HIS A 364 -3.43 -6.38 -7.28
C HIS A 364 -4.05 -7.63 -6.66
N LEU A 365 -5.23 -7.52 -6.03
CA LEU A 365 -5.86 -8.64 -5.33
C LEU A 365 -6.62 -9.60 -6.26
N HIS A 366 -7.34 -9.05 -7.24
CA HIS A 366 -8.25 -9.81 -8.12
C HIS A 366 -7.90 -9.71 -9.61
N GLY A 367 -6.78 -9.07 -9.95
CA GLY A 367 -6.36 -8.79 -11.32
C GLY A 367 -5.70 -7.40 -11.44
N ASN A 368 -5.01 -7.15 -12.55
CA ASN A 368 -4.32 -5.89 -12.76
C ASN A 368 -5.31 -4.72 -12.82
N PHE A 369 -5.15 -3.77 -11.90
CA PHE A 369 -5.97 -2.56 -11.76
C PHE A 369 -7.48 -2.84 -11.59
N THR A 370 -7.85 -3.96 -10.97
CA THR A 370 -9.25 -4.28 -10.65
C THR A 370 -9.64 -3.90 -9.23
N PHE A 371 -10.92 -3.98 -8.90
CA PHE A 371 -11.48 -3.72 -7.55
C PHE A 371 -10.60 -4.29 -6.44
N GLY A 372 -10.33 -3.45 -5.43
CA GLY A 372 -9.44 -3.78 -4.30
C GLY A 372 -7.95 -3.65 -4.63
N SER A 373 -7.56 -3.27 -5.85
CA SER A 373 -6.16 -2.90 -6.13
C SER A 373 -5.79 -1.64 -5.37
N THR A 374 -4.62 -1.64 -4.74
CA THR A 374 -4.05 -0.48 -4.04
C THR A 374 -2.75 -0.09 -4.71
N CYS A 375 -2.61 1.18 -5.07
CA CYS A 375 -1.42 1.72 -5.72
C CYS A 375 -0.85 2.85 -4.87
N ALA A 376 0.41 2.72 -4.48
CA ALA A 376 1.16 3.72 -3.74
C ALA A 376 2.14 4.46 -4.65
N PHE A 377 2.16 5.79 -4.52
CA PHE A 377 2.99 6.69 -5.28
C PHE A 377 4.13 7.20 -4.41
N SER A 378 5.31 7.31 -5.00
CA SER A 378 6.47 7.94 -4.36
C SER A 378 7.25 8.76 -5.38
N CYS A 379 8.02 9.73 -4.90
CA CYS A 379 8.84 10.58 -5.75
C CYS A 379 10.32 10.22 -5.63
N GLN A 380 11.04 10.38 -6.73
CA GLN A 380 12.49 10.22 -6.74
C GLN A 380 13.16 11.27 -5.84
N LYS A 381 14.40 10.98 -5.43
CA LYS A 381 15.17 11.86 -4.54
C LYS A 381 15.23 13.30 -5.10
N GLY A 382 14.90 14.28 -4.26
CA GLY A 382 14.89 15.70 -4.60
C GLY A 382 13.53 16.24 -5.07
N PHE A 383 12.53 15.37 -5.20
CA PHE A 383 11.15 15.72 -5.48
C PHE A 383 10.25 15.43 -4.27
N VAL A 384 9.11 16.11 -4.17
CA VAL A 384 8.09 15.91 -3.14
C VAL A 384 6.76 15.58 -3.80
N LEU A 385 6.02 14.64 -3.21
CA LEU A 385 4.71 14.22 -3.71
C LEU A 385 3.67 15.27 -3.33
N VAL A 386 2.96 15.79 -4.34
CA VAL A 386 1.82 16.69 -4.17
C VAL A 386 0.55 15.95 -4.59
N GLY A 387 -0.27 15.60 -3.60
CA GLY A 387 -1.48 14.80 -3.77
C GLY A 387 -1.58 13.68 -2.73
N GLN A 388 -2.51 12.75 -2.93
CA GLN A 388 -2.67 11.58 -2.06
C GLN A 388 -1.59 10.53 -2.37
N GLU A 389 -1.01 9.93 -1.33
CA GLU A 389 0.07 8.93 -1.47
C GLU A 389 -0.38 7.57 -1.97
N SER A 390 -1.64 7.20 -1.73
CA SER A 390 -2.19 5.90 -2.09
C SER A 390 -3.59 6.02 -2.66
N HIS A 391 -3.87 5.27 -3.71
CA HIS A 391 -5.22 5.14 -4.26
C HIS A 391 -5.69 3.69 -4.22
N GLU A 392 -7.00 3.52 -4.05
CA GLU A 392 -7.67 2.22 -4.08
C GLU A 392 -8.69 2.18 -5.23
N CYS A 393 -8.75 1.04 -5.93
CA CYS A 393 -9.76 0.81 -6.98
C CYS A 393 -11.09 0.41 -6.34
N THR A 394 -12.09 1.27 -6.51
CA THR A 394 -13.40 1.13 -5.86
C THR A 394 -14.36 0.23 -6.65
N ALA A 395 -15.46 -0.17 -6.02
CA ALA A 395 -16.49 -1.02 -6.62
C ALA A 395 -17.25 -0.36 -7.79
N THR A 396 -17.04 0.93 -8.04
CA THR A 396 -17.61 1.66 -9.18
C THR A 396 -16.67 1.71 -10.39
N GLY A 397 -15.46 1.14 -10.30
CA GLY A 397 -14.45 1.21 -11.36
C GLY A 397 -13.68 2.53 -11.41
N SER A 398 -13.69 3.30 -10.32
CA SER A 398 -12.92 4.55 -10.19
C SER A 398 -11.90 4.46 -9.06
N TRP A 399 -10.78 5.17 -9.20
CA TRP A 399 -9.80 5.34 -8.12
C TRP A 399 -10.32 6.33 -7.07
N THR A 400 -9.87 6.18 -5.82
CA THR A 400 -10.24 7.08 -4.70
C THR A 400 -9.73 8.52 -4.83
N GLY A 401 -8.80 8.78 -5.74
CA GLY A 401 -8.24 10.11 -6.01
C GLY A 401 -7.60 10.21 -7.38
N ASP A 402 -7.24 11.43 -7.76
CA ASP A 402 -6.52 11.74 -9.00
C ASP A 402 -5.01 11.51 -8.83
N THR A 403 -4.35 11.11 -9.91
CA THR A 403 -2.90 10.85 -9.93
C THR A 403 -2.10 12.03 -9.37
N PRO A 404 -1.26 11.80 -8.33
CA PRO A 404 -0.45 12.85 -7.72
C PRO A 404 0.73 13.25 -8.63
N ARG A 405 1.34 14.40 -8.34
CA ARG A 405 2.48 14.92 -9.11
C ARG A 405 3.72 15.07 -8.24
N CYS A 406 4.90 14.84 -8.83
CA CYS A 406 6.17 15.03 -8.16
C CYS A 406 6.75 16.41 -8.53
N GLU A 407 6.84 17.31 -7.55
CA GLU A 407 7.40 18.64 -7.73
C GLU A 407 8.82 18.70 -7.15
N ALA A 408 9.74 19.37 -7.84
CA ALA A 408 11.11 19.53 -7.33
C ALA A 408 11.10 20.35 -6.03
N LYS A 409 11.83 19.91 -5.01
CA LYS A 409 11.89 20.64 -3.74
C LYS A 409 12.49 22.02 -3.95
N ALA A 410 11.78 23.05 -3.50
CA ALA A 410 12.25 24.43 -3.55
C ALA A 410 13.33 24.67 -2.48
N CYS A 411 14.42 25.31 -2.89
CA CYS A 411 15.37 25.93 -1.97
C CYS A 411 14.98 27.39 -1.74
N LEU A 412 15.60 28.02 -0.73
CA LEU A 412 15.47 29.45 -0.50
C LEU A 412 15.88 30.24 -1.76
N VAL A 413 15.09 31.21 -2.19
CA VAL A 413 15.45 32.10 -3.30
C VAL A 413 16.73 32.87 -2.92
N LEU A 414 17.74 32.84 -3.79
CA LEU A 414 19.01 33.55 -3.58
C LEU A 414 18.98 34.90 -4.32
N SER A 415 19.62 35.90 -3.72
CA SER A 415 19.86 37.20 -4.33
C SER A 415 21.36 37.45 -4.46
N ALA A 416 21.75 38.32 -5.40
CA ALA A 416 23.15 38.71 -5.56
C ALA A 416 23.68 39.37 -4.26
N PRO A 417 24.91 39.03 -3.83
CA PRO A 417 25.55 39.71 -2.72
C PRO A 417 25.82 41.19 -3.06
N ASP A 418 25.93 42.05 -2.05
CA ASP A 418 26.24 43.46 -2.29
C ASP A 418 27.57 43.60 -3.05
N LYS A 419 27.58 44.46 -4.08
CA LYS A 419 28.68 44.59 -5.06
C LYS A 419 29.08 43.29 -5.79
N GLY A 420 28.17 42.32 -5.86
CA GLY A 420 28.31 41.09 -6.64
C GLY A 420 27.21 40.89 -7.66
N GLU A 421 27.39 39.86 -8.48
CA GLU A 421 26.45 39.40 -9.49
C GLU A 421 26.10 37.93 -9.23
N LEU A 422 24.89 37.54 -9.61
CA LEU A 422 24.36 36.20 -9.44
C LEU A 422 23.89 35.69 -10.81
N ASN A 423 24.41 34.53 -11.22
CA ASN A 423 23.95 33.85 -12.41
C ASN A 423 23.51 32.43 -12.05
N CYS A 424 22.23 32.12 -12.26
CA CYS A 424 21.64 30.85 -11.88
C CYS A 424 21.16 30.07 -13.11
N SER A 425 21.42 28.75 -13.10
CA SER A 425 20.84 27.79 -14.02
C SER A 425 19.82 26.92 -13.28
N HIS A 426 18.57 26.97 -13.71
CA HIS A 426 17.44 26.29 -13.08
C HIS A 426 17.00 25.09 -13.92
N LEU A 427 17.29 23.87 -13.46
CA LEU A 427 17.01 22.64 -14.22
C LEU A 427 15.54 22.19 -14.14
N HIS A 428 14.93 22.36 -12.97
CA HIS A 428 13.58 21.86 -12.66
C HIS A 428 12.62 22.96 -12.15
N GLY A 429 12.91 24.22 -12.48
CA GLY A 429 12.20 25.41 -12.01
C GLY A 429 13.05 26.33 -11.13
N ASP A 430 12.57 27.55 -10.92
CA ASP A 430 13.34 28.61 -10.26
C ASP A 430 13.68 28.23 -8.81
N PHE A 431 14.98 28.20 -8.52
CA PHE A 431 15.55 27.85 -7.20
C PHE A 431 15.10 26.49 -6.65
N THR A 432 14.79 25.50 -7.51
CA THR A 432 14.45 24.13 -7.10
C THR A 432 15.65 23.17 -7.20
N PHE A 433 15.49 21.94 -6.70
CA PHE A 433 16.51 20.88 -6.71
C PHE A 433 17.27 20.79 -8.05
N GLY A 434 18.60 20.79 -7.98
CA GLY A 434 19.49 20.80 -9.15
C GLY A 434 19.78 22.21 -9.70
N SER A 435 19.17 23.26 -9.16
CA SER A 435 19.56 24.64 -9.48
C SER A 435 20.99 24.91 -9.03
N THR A 436 21.80 25.50 -9.90
CA THR A 436 23.17 25.91 -9.61
C THR A 436 23.31 27.41 -9.82
N CYS A 437 23.82 28.12 -8.83
CA CYS A 437 24.01 29.57 -8.86
C CYS A 437 25.48 29.90 -8.66
N ALA A 438 26.08 30.59 -9.63
CA ALA A 438 27.45 31.07 -9.59
C ALA A 438 27.48 32.55 -9.17
N PHE A 439 28.49 32.91 -8.39
CA PHE A 439 28.68 34.24 -7.82
C PHE A 439 29.96 34.86 -8.37
N SER A 440 29.88 36.14 -8.73
CA SER A 440 31.04 36.94 -9.13
C SER A 440 30.99 38.30 -8.43
N CYS A 441 32.14 38.93 -8.24
CA CYS A 441 32.23 40.26 -7.66
C CYS A 441 32.53 41.31 -8.73
N GLN A 442 32.01 42.53 -8.53
CA GLN A 442 32.33 43.67 -9.37
C GLN A 442 33.82 44.03 -9.23
N THR A 443 34.36 44.70 -10.24
CA THR A 443 35.77 45.12 -10.27
C THR A 443 36.18 45.85 -8.99
N GLY A 444 37.29 45.43 -8.37
CA GLY A 444 37.80 46.00 -7.12
C GLY A 444 37.28 45.34 -5.84
N PHE A 445 36.47 44.29 -5.97
CA PHE A 445 36.02 43.41 -4.88
C PHE A 445 36.42 41.95 -5.16
N VAL A 446 36.74 41.19 -4.12
CA VAL A 446 37.09 39.77 -4.19
C VAL A 446 36.02 38.92 -3.52
N LEU A 447 35.71 37.76 -4.12
CA LEU A 447 34.73 36.84 -3.59
C LEU A 447 35.31 36.08 -2.38
N VAL A 448 34.63 36.19 -1.24
CA VAL A 448 34.94 35.43 -0.02
C VAL A 448 33.81 34.45 0.22
N GLY A 449 34.10 33.15 0.04
CA GLY A 449 33.14 32.06 0.11
C GLY A 449 33.18 31.17 -1.13
N PRO A 450 32.19 30.27 -1.31
CA PRO A 450 32.13 29.39 -2.48
C PRO A 450 31.75 30.14 -3.77
N GLU A 451 32.44 29.82 -4.88
CA GLU A 451 32.18 30.40 -6.21
C GLU A 451 30.81 29.99 -6.80
N SER A 452 30.27 28.85 -6.37
CA SER A 452 28.96 28.36 -6.79
C SER A 452 28.26 27.60 -5.67
N ARG A 453 26.93 27.70 -5.62
CA ARG A 453 26.07 26.92 -4.71
C ARG A 453 25.08 26.10 -5.52
N GLU A 454 24.74 24.91 -5.02
CA GLU A 454 23.80 23.98 -5.65
C GLU A 454 22.63 23.68 -4.70
N CYS A 455 21.39 23.67 -5.22
CA CYS A 455 20.20 23.31 -4.47
C CYS A 455 20.10 21.78 -4.37
N THR A 456 20.27 21.26 -3.15
CA THR A 456 20.34 19.82 -2.88
C THR A 456 18.95 19.18 -2.73
N ALA A 457 18.91 17.85 -2.74
CA ALA A 457 17.68 17.05 -2.62
C ALA A 457 16.94 17.21 -1.26
N THR A 458 17.54 17.90 -0.30
CA THR A 458 16.93 18.25 0.99
C THR A 458 16.21 19.61 0.96
N GLY A 459 16.31 20.38 -0.13
CA GLY A 459 15.76 21.74 -0.21
C GLY A 459 16.70 22.80 0.42
N SER A 460 18.00 22.50 0.52
CA SER A 460 19.01 23.41 1.05
C SER A 460 20.14 23.65 0.04
N TRP A 461 20.71 24.85 0.05
CA TRP A 461 21.89 25.18 -0.75
C TRP A 461 23.17 24.61 -0.14
N THR A 462 24.11 24.20 -0.98
CA THR A 462 25.47 23.82 -0.54
C THR A 462 26.27 25.03 -0.06
N GLY A 463 27.16 24.81 0.91
CA GLY A 463 28.10 25.82 1.42
C GLY A 463 27.46 27.02 2.10
N ASP A 464 28.30 27.95 2.55
CA ASP A 464 27.87 29.22 3.15
C ASP A 464 27.57 30.28 2.09
N THR A 465 26.84 31.33 2.48
CA THR A 465 26.53 32.46 1.59
C THR A 465 27.80 33.28 1.31
N PRO A 466 28.25 33.41 0.04
CA PRO A 466 29.45 34.17 -0.29
C PRO A 466 29.20 35.68 -0.21
N ARG A 467 30.28 36.45 0.00
CA ARG A 467 30.25 37.91 0.08
C ARG A 467 31.40 38.53 -0.70
N CYS A 468 31.19 39.73 -1.24
CA CYS A 468 32.22 40.50 -1.93
C CYS A 468 32.87 41.48 -0.98
N GLU A 469 34.18 41.35 -0.77
CA GLU A 469 34.96 42.25 0.08
C GLU A 469 35.87 43.13 -0.78
N ALA A 470 36.00 44.42 -0.45
CA ALA A 470 36.83 45.34 -1.21
C ALA A 470 38.31 44.94 -1.14
N VAL A 471 39.02 44.99 -2.26
CA VAL A 471 40.45 44.64 -2.31
C VAL A 471 41.26 45.60 -1.45
N ALA A 472 42.04 45.07 -0.50
CA ALA A 472 42.87 45.87 0.40
C ALA A 472 44.19 46.30 -0.27
N CYS A 473 44.57 47.56 -0.11
CA CYS A 473 45.91 48.06 -0.44
C CYS A 473 46.81 48.09 0.81
N PRO A 474 48.15 48.08 0.64
CA PRO A 474 49.08 48.26 1.76
C PRO A 474 48.79 49.55 2.54
N VAL A 475 48.73 49.48 3.87
CA VAL A 475 48.45 50.65 4.72
C VAL A 475 49.49 51.74 4.50
N LEU A 476 49.04 52.95 4.14
CA LEU A 476 49.91 54.13 4.02
C LEU A 476 50.11 54.80 5.38
N ARG A 477 51.30 55.38 5.58
CA ARG A 477 51.64 56.16 6.77
C ARG A 477 52.06 57.56 6.34
N ALA A 478 51.88 58.54 7.21
CA ALA A 478 52.32 59.90 6.96
C ALA A 478 53.85 59.94 6.76
N PRO A 479 54.35 60.65 5.72
CA PRO A 479 55.79 60.85 5.53
C PRO A 479 56.36 61.66 6.71
N ALA A 480 57.65 61.49 7.01
CA ALA A 480 58.31 62.27 8.04
C ALA A 480 58.20 63.78 7.74
N GLN A 481 57.80 64.59 8.73
CA GLN A 481 57.50 66.01 8.58
C GLN A 481 56.36 66.33 7.59
N GLY A 482 55.45 65.37 7.37
CA GLY A 482 54.22 65.55 6.60
C GLY A 482 53.00 64.95 7.29
N GLU A 483 51.83 65.26 6.75
CA GLU A 483 50.53 64.79 7.20
C GLU A 483 49.88 63.94 6.10
N LEU A 484 49.03 63.00 6.52
CA LEU A 484 48.29 62.09 5.66
C LEU A 484 46.82 62.23 5.98
N ASN A 485 46.01 62.58 4.99
CA ASN A 485 44.56 62.60 5.10
C ASN A 485 43.96 61.64 4.09
N CYS A 486 43.30 60.58 4.56
CA CYS A 486 42.72 59.55 3.73
C CYS A 486 41.19 59.56 3.81
N SER A 487 40.54 59.42 2.66
CA SER A 487 39.13 59.08 2.53
C SER A 487 38.97 57.61 2.16
N HIS A 488 38.18 56.88 2.94
CA HIS A 488 37.98 55.44 2.80
C HIS A 488 36.54 55.15 2.39
N LEU A 489 36.32 54.77 1.13
CA LEU A 489 34.97 54.58 0.59
C LEU A 489 34.36 53.21 0.96
N HIS A 490 35.17 52.16 1.00
CA HIS A 490 34.73 50.77 1.17
C HIS A 490 35.43 50.03 2.33
N GLY A 491 36.11 50.77 3.21
CA GLY A 491 36.93 50.25 4.30
C GLY A 491 38.33 50.89 4.33
N ASP A 492 39.02 50.74 5.46
CA ASP A 492 40.33 51.36 5.67
C ASP A 492 41.36 50.83 4.67
N PHE A 493 41.92 51.73 3.86
CA PHE A 493 42.92 51.46 2.83
C PHE A 493 42.48 50.41 1.78
N THR A 494 41.18 50.28 1.50
CA THR A 494 40.64 49.39 0.45
C THR A 494 40.41 50.12 -0.88
N PHE A 495 40.06 49.37 -1.93
CA PHE A 495 39.74 49.88 -3.27
C PHE A 495 38.88 51.15 -3.23
N GLY A 496 39.29 52.17 -3.98
CA GLY A 496 38.66 53.50 -4.00
C GLY A 496 39.03 54.41 -2.82
N SER A 497 39.93 53.98 -1.91
CA SER A 497 40.51 54.86 -0.90
C SER A 497 41.46 55.87 -1.55
N THR A 498 41.35 57.14 -1.17
CA THR A 498 42.22 58.21 -1.67
C THR A 498 42.91 58.90 -0.50
N CYS A 499 44.24 58.93 -0.54
CA CYS A 499 45.08 59.52 0.49
C CYS A 499 45.83 60.73 -0.08
N ALA A 500 45.57 61.91 0.48
CA ALA A 500 46.26 63.15 0.15
C ALA A 500 47.41 63.42 1.13
N PHE A 501 48.51 63.94 0.62
CA PHE A 501 49.73 64.24 1.37
C PHE A 501 49.98 65.74 1.43
N SER A 502 50.37 66.24 2.60
CA SER A 502 50.81 67.62 2.79
C SER A 502 52.08 67.64 3.64
N CYS A 503 52.92 68.67 3.46
CA CYS A 503 54.13 68.84 4.25
C CYS A 503 53.95 69.94 5.30
N GLN A 504 54.60 69.77 6.44
CA GLN A 504 54.64 70.79 7.48
C GLN A 504 55.43 72.03 7.00
N THR A 505 55.14 73.17 7.61
CA THR A 505 55.77 74.44 7.27
C THR A 505 57.30 74.35 7.27
N GLY A 506 57.93 74.76 6.16
CA GLY A 506 59.39 74.69 5.98
C GLY A 506 59.88 73.46 5.22
N PHE A 507 58.97 72.59 4.78
CA PHE A 507 59.22 71.43 3.92
C PHE A 507 58.38 71.48 2.65
N VAL A 508 58.90 70.98 1.54
CA VAL A 508 58.21 70.88 0.23
C VAL A 508 57.89 69.43 -0.11
N LEU A 509 56.72 69.20 -0.71
CA LEU A 509 56.27 67.87 -1.12
C LEU A 509 56.99 67.43 -2.39
N VAL A 510 57.60 66.24 -2.35
CA VAL A 510 58.24 65.61 -3.51
C VAL A 510 57.53 64.28 -3.80
N GLY A 511 56.77 64.23 -4.89
CA GLY A 511 55.93 63.10 -5.29
C GLY A 511 54.50 63.55 -5.66
N PRO A 512 53.56 62.61 -5.88
CA PRO A 512 52.17 62.93 -6.18
C PRO A 512 51.42 63.50 -4.97
N GLU A 513 50.57 64.52 -5.18
CA GLU A 513 49.80 65.15 -4.08
C GLU A 513 48.75 64.22 -3.45
N SER A 514 48.27 63.23 -4.19
CA SER A 514 47.37 62.20 -3.71
C SER A 514 47.65 60.84 -4.36
N ARG A 515 47.28 59.76 -3.66
CA ARG A 515 47.36 58.38 -4.15
C ARG A 515 46.03 57.69 -3.93
N GLU A 516 45.65 56.82 -4.87
CA GLU A 516 44.39 56.09 -4.86
C GLU A 516 44.64 54.59 -4.87
N CYS A 517 43.85 53.84 -4.09
CA CYS A 517 43.91 52.38 -4.04
C CYS A 517 43.16 51.77 -5.22
N THR A 518 43.89 51.10 -6.11
CA THR A 518 43.37 50.49 -7.35
C THR A 518 42.77 49.11 -7.13
N ALA A 519 42.00 48.64 -8.12
CA ALA A 519 41.33 47.33 -8.08
C ALA A 519 42.30 46.12 -8.00
N THR A 520 43.60 46.34 -8.25
CA THR A 520 44.64 45.32 -8.14
C THR A 520 45.29 45.26 -6.75
N GLY A 521 44.84 46.10 -5.80
CA GLY A 521 45.42 46.18 -4.46
C GLY A 521 46.72 46.99 -4.41
N THR A 522 46.94 47.89 -5.37
CA THR A 522 48.12 48.76 -5.41
C THR A 522 47.75 50.24 -5.39
N TRP A 523 48.61 51.07 -4.80
CA TRP A 523 48.44 52.53 -4.81
C TRP A 523 48.95 53.15 -6.10
N THR A 524 48.23 54.11 -6.67
CA THR A 524 48.69 54.91 -7.80
C THR A 524 49.93 55.74 -7.44
N GLY A 525 50.81 55.97 -8.42
CA GLY A 525 52.04 56.77 -8.25
C GLY A 525 53.10 56.15 -7.33
N ASN A 526 54.23 56.86 -7.17
CA ASN A 526 55.34 56.48 -6.30
C ASN A 526 55.20 57.08 -4.88
N ALA A 527 56.11 56.72 -3.98
CA ALA A 527 56.10 57.21 -2.59
C ALA A 527 56.39 58.72 -2.52
N THR A 528 55.60 59.42 -1.69
CA THR A 528 55.72 60.85 -1.40
C THR A 528 56.63 61.08 -0.20
N ARG A 529 57.44 62.15 -0.24
CA ARG A 529 58.28 62.57 0.88
C ARG A 529 58.33 64.08 1.02
N CYS A 530 58.58 64.55 2.24
CA CYS A 530 58.76 65.98 2.54
C CYS A 530 60.24 66.30 2.69
N GLU A 531 60.76 67.21 1.88
CA GLU A 531 62.16 67.66 1.92
C GLU A 531 62.24 69.08 2.47
N ALA A 532 63.24 69.36 3.32
CA ALA A 532 63.39 70.67 3.94
C ALA A 532 63.73 71.73 2.88
N ILE A 533 63.09 72.90 2.97
CA ILE A 533 63.33 74.01 2.03
C ILE A 533 64.75 74.54 2.23
N THR A 534 65.53 74.63 1.15
CA THR A 534 66.94 75.09 1.17
C THR A 534 67.05 76.61 1.08
N CYS A 535 67.91 77.22 1.89
CA CYS A 535 68.32 78.62 1.78
C CYS A 535 69.64 78.76 0.99
N PRO A 536 69.95 79.96 0.43
CA PRO A 536 71.22 80.22 -0.23
C PRO A 536 72.43 79.89 0.66
N VAL A 537 73.47 79.28 0.12
CA VAL A 537 74.67 78.91 0.90
C VAL A 537 75.38 80.17 1.43
N LEU A 538 75.62 80.21 2.74
CA LEU A 538 76.39 81.29 3.38
C LEU A 538 77.88 80.96 3.42
N ARG A 539 78.73 81.99 3.35
CA ARG A 539 80.19 81.88 3.45
C ARG A 539 80.71 82.78 4.57
N ALA A 540 81.86 82.43 5.13
CA ALA A 540 82.50 83.25 6.16
C ALA A 540 82.89 84.64 5.62
N PRO A 541 82.61 85.72 6.34
CA PRO A 541 83.06 87.06 5.97
C PRO A 541 84.58 87.17 6.04
N ALA A 542 85.17 88.05 5.22
CA ALA A 542 86.62 88.26 5.21
C ALA A 542 87.11 88.75 6.59
N GLN A 543 88.15 88.12 7.14
CA GLN A 543 88.64 88.34 8.52
C GLN A 543 87.62 87.97 9.63
N GLY A 544 86.68 87.07 9.32
CA GLY A 544 85.73 86.50 10.27
C GLY A 544 85.54 84.98 10.11
N GLU A 545 84.83 84.38 11.07
CA GLU A 545 84.50 82.96 11.14
C GLU A 545 82.98 82.76 11.04
N LEU A 546 82.57 81.68 10.38
CA LEU A 546 81.17 81.24 10.24
C LEU A 546 80.98 79.90 10.94
N ASN A 547 80.05 79.85 11.89
CA ASN A 547 79.66 78.61 12.55
C ASN A 547 78.16 78.37 12.35
N CYS A 548 77.83 77.32 11.60
CA CYS A 548 76.45 76.98 11.28
C CYS A 548 76.00 75.70 12.00
N SER A 549 74.82 75.75 12.61
CA SER A 549 74.09 74.60 13.11
C SER A 549 72.98 74.24 12.13
N HIS A 550 73.08 73.06 11.51
CA HIS A 550 72.15 72.55 10.51
C HIS A 550 71.22 71.50 11.12
N LEU A 551 69.91 71.78 11.19
CA LEU A 551 68.94 70.89 11.85
C LEU A 551 68.37 69.82 10.91
N HIS A 552 68.16 70.14 9.64
CA HIS A 552 67.48 69.27 8.66
C HIS A 552 68.28 69.07 7.35
N GLY A 553 69.56 69.45 7.35
CA GLY A 553 70.45 69.46 6.18
C GLY A 553 71.25 70.77 6.08
N GLU A 554 72.32 70.77 5.29
CA GLU A 554 73.16 71.97 5.10
C GLU A 554 72.33 73.11 4.51
N PHE A 555 72.35 74.25 5.21
CA PHE A 555 71.64 75.47 4.84
C PHE A 555 70.12 75.30 4.58
N THR A 556 69.47 74.30 5.18
CA THR A 556 68.01 74.10 5.09
C THR A 556 67.24 74.84 6.18
N PHE A 557 65.91 74.88 6.05
CA PHE A 557 64.98 75.45 7.04
C PHE A 557 65.38 75.08 8.48
N GLY A 558 65.45 76.08 9.35
CA GLY A 558 65.89 75.92 10.74
C GLY A 558 67.41 76.01 10.95
N SER A 559 68.23 76.00 9.89
CA SER A 559 69.68 76.25 9.99
C SER A 559 69.94 77.63 10.58
N THR A 560 70.85 77.71 11.55
CA THR A 560 71.27 78.97 12.19
C THR A 560 72.77 79.11 12.05
N CYS A 561 73.22 80.22 11.47
CA CYS A 561 74.61 80.51 11.18
C CYS A 561 75.04 81.75 11.97
N ALA A 562 75.99 81.58 12.89
CA ALA A 562 76.57 82.65 13.69
C ALA A 562 77.88 83.15 13.06
N PHE A 563 78.11 84.46 13.18
CA PHE A 563 79.26 85.16 12.60
C PHE A 563 80.09 85.79 13.71
N SER A 564 81.41 85.72 13.59
CA SER A 564 82.34 86.38 14.51
C SER A 564 83.55 86.95 13.76
N CYS A 565 84.15 88.03 14.26
CA CYS A 565 85.32 88.67 13.64
C CYS A 565 86.61 88.32 14.40
N GLN A 566 87.72 88.25 13.66
CA GLN A 566 89.04 88.06 14.25
C GLN A 566 89.49 89.31 15.05
N LYS A 567 90.40 89.09 16.00
CA LYS A 567 90.84 90.11 16.99
C LYS A 567 91.40 91.36 16.29
N GLY A 568 90.76 92.53 16.53
CA GLY A 568 91.13 93.82 15.91
C GLY A 568 90.09 94.39 14.93
N PHE A 569 89.02 93.64 14.64
CA PHE A 569 87.92 94.03 13.76
C PHE A 569 86.57 93.88 14.47
N ALA A 570 85.63 94.81 14.24
CA ALA A 570 84.28 94.76 14.78
C ALA A 570 83.29 94.22 13.74
N LEU A 571 82.32 93.41 14.18
CA LEU A 571 81.25 92.86 13.33
C LEU A 571 80.20 93.94 13.05
N VAL A 572 79.95 94.21 11.77
CA VAL A 572 78.95 95.16 11.30
C VAL A 572 77.82 94.38 10.61
N GLY A 573 76.68 94.28 11.28
CA GLY A 573 75.51 93.51 10.85
C GLY A 573 74.99 92.57 11.95
N PRO A 574 74.02 91.69 11.64
CA PRO A 574 73.49 90.71 12.60
C PRO A 574 74.53 89.65 12.96
N ASP A 575 74.60 89.26 14.22
CA ASP A 575 75.52 88.24 14.74
C ASP A 575 75.13 86.81 14.35
N SER A 576 73.88 86.61 13.94
CA SER A 576 73.33 85.32 13.53
C SER A 576 72.25 85.46 12.46
N LEU A 577 72.26 84.54 11.49
CA LEU A 577 71.23 84.40 10.45
C LEU A 577 70.53 83.04 10.58
N LYS A 578 69.21 83.02 10.44
CA LYS A 578 68.39 81.80 10.47
C LYS A 578 67.65 81.57 9.15
N CYS A 579 67.66 80.35 8.64
CA CYS A 579 66.97 79.98 7.41
C CYS A 579 65.46 79.84 7.66
N ARG A 580 64.65 80.65 6.96
CA ARG A 580 63.19 80.71 7.08
C ARG A 580 62.51 79.69 6.16
N ALA A 581 61.23 79.40 6.45
CA ALA A 581 60.39 78.51 5.63
C ALA A 581 60.11 79.04 4.22
N THR A 582 60.45 80.30 3.94
CA THR A 582 60.40 80.94 2.63
C THR A 582 61.62 80.64 1.75
N GLY A 583 62.62 79.91 2.27
CA GLY A 583 63.89 79.68 1.57
C GLY A 583 64.84 80.88 1.59
N THR A 584 64.65 81.82 2.53
CA THR A 584 65.49 83.02 2.69
C THR A 584 66.05 83.14 4.11
N TRP A 585 67.21 83.80 4.25
CA TRP A 585 67.79 84.09 5.57
C TRP A 585 67.07 85.24 6.27
N THR A 586 67.22 85.35 7.59
CA THR A 586 66.58 86.39 8.41
C THR A 586 67.02 87.82 8.08
N GLY A 587 68.15 87.99 7.40
CA GLY A 587 68.73 89.25 6.97
C GLY A 587 69.95 89.02 6.06
N ASP A 588 70.65 90.11 5.73
CA ASP A 588 71.85 90.08 4.88
C ASP A 588 73.10 89.65 5.68
N ALA A 589 74.11 89.13 4.99
CA ALA A 589 75.35 88.65 5.61
C ALA A 589 76.19 89.82 6.20
N PRO A 590 76.67 89.71 7.45
CA PRO A 590 77.48 90.74 8.09
C PRO A 590 78.93 90.79 7.54
N HIS A 591 79.67 91.87 7.83
CA HIS A 591 81.09 92.02 7.47
C HIS A 591 81.93 92.58 8.64
N CYS A 592 83.26 92.45 8.58
CA CYS A 592 84.20 92.87 9.63
C CYS A 592 84.98 94.14 9.23
N GLU A 593 85.03 95.16 10.09
CA GLU A 593 85.70 96.46 9.83
C GLU A 593 86.79 96.78 10.89
N GLY A 594 87.92 97.38 10.47
CA GLY A 594 89.13 97.56 11.28
C GLY A 594 89.16 98.85 12.12
N ILE A 595 89.68 98.78 13.36
CA ILE A 595 89.60 99.87 14.36
C ILE A 595 90.91 100.69 14.42
N ALA A 596 90.83 102.02 14.21
CA ALA A 596 91.95 102.97 14.34
C ALA A 596 92.17 103.43 15.80
N ALA A 597 93.43 103.52 16.25
CA ALA A 597 93.86 103.63 17.66
C ALA A 597 94.26 105.04 18.12
N ALA A 598 93.89 105.40 19.37
CA ALA A 598 94.36 106.59 20.12
C ALA A 598 94.92 106.20 21.50
N THR A 599 96.27 106.11 21.54
CA THR A 599 97.29 106.32 22.59
C THR A 599 97.12 105.88 24.06
N ALA A 600 98.05 105.00 24.49
CA ALA A 600 98.56 104.76 25.84
C ALA A 600 99.87 105.56 26.09
N GLN A 601 100.17 105.90 27.35
CA GLN A 601 101.15 106.90 27.78
C GLN A 601 102.50 106.26 28.22
N ALA A 602 103.64 106.77 27.73
CA ALA A 602 105.00 106.30 28.06
C ALA A 602 105.70 107.23 29.10
N ILE A 603 106.41 106.65 30.08
CA ILE A 603 107.02 107.35 31.24
C ILE A 603 108.44 107.85 30.89
N LYS A 604 108.73 109.13 31.17
CA LYS A 604 109.96 109.86 30.75
C LYS A 604 110.64 110.57 31.93
N CYS A 605 111.97 110.51 32.05
CA CYS A 605 112.77 111.23 33.06
C CYS A 605 113.21 112.63 32.56
N SER A 606 113.54 113.53 33.49
CA SER A 606 114.07 114.88 33.18
C SER A 606 115.48 114.84 32.58
N ALA A 607 115.82 115.72 31.64
CA ALA A 607 117.16 115.75 31.04
C ALA A 607 118.24 116.19 32.04
N LEU A 608 119.37 115.47 32.11
CA LEU A 608 120.51 115.79 32.98
C LEU A 608 121.48 116.78 32.30
N THR A 609 122.01 117.74 33.07
CA THR A 609 122.99 118.74 32.61
C THR A 609 124.41 118.40 33.07
N THR A 610 125.42 118.76 32.26
CA THR A 610 126.84 118.47 32.55
C THR A 610 127.38 119.38 33.68
N PRO A 611 128.17 118.85 34.64
CA PRO A 611 128.77 119.65 35.71
C PRO A 611 129.80 120.65 35.16
N LYS A 612 129.84 121.88 35.71
CA LYS A 612 130.86 122.88 35.34
C LYS A 612 132.28 122.31 35.59
N MET A 613 133.15 122.41 34.58
CA MET A 613 134.50 121.82 34.55
C MET A 613 134.53 120.27 34.62
N GLY A 614 133.42 119.63 34.21
CA GLY A 614 133.31 118.18 34.02
C GLY A 614 132.64 117.80 32.68
N GLN A 615 132.53 116.50 32.42
CA GLN A 615 131.91 115.91 31.22
C GLN A 615 130.90 114.83 31.63
N ALA A 616 129.85 114.62 30.82
CA ALA A 616 128.89 113.54 31.00
C ALA A 616 128.63 112.77 29.70
N ALA A 617 128.52 111.45 29.78
CA ALA A 617 128.22 110.56 28.65
C ALA A 617 126.99 109.69 28.97
N CYS A 618 125.97 109.71 28.11
CA CYS A 618 124.68 109.03 28.34
C CYS A 618 124.35 108.00 27.25
N SER A 619 123.65 106.92 27.62
CA SER A 619 123.10 105.89 26.71
C SER A 619 121.58 105.73 26.87
N HIS A 620 120.84 105.76 25.76
CA HIS A 620 119.37 105.72 25.70
C HIS A 620 118.88 104.55 24.84
N LEU A 621 118.12 103.60 25.43
CA LEU A 621 117.73 102.35 24.74
C LEU A 621 116.36 102.43 24.03
N HIS A 622 115.41 103.21 24.56
CA HIS A 622 114.02 103.26 24.07
C HIS A 622 113.54 104.70 23.75
N GLY A 623 114.48 105.65 23.60
CA GLY A 623 114.21 107.07 23.39
C GLY A 623 114.88 107.96 24.45
N ASP A 624 115.07 109.24 24.14
CA ASP A 624 115.86 110.16 24.98
C ASP A 624 115.30 110.27 26.40
N PHE A 625 116.13 109.91 27.37
CA PHE A 625 115.85 109.95 28.81
C PHE A 625 114.55 109.19 29.20
N THR A 626 114.24 108.08 28.52
CA THR A 626 113.18 107.15 28.92
C THR A 626 113.70 106.06 29.87
N PHE A 627 112.78 105.31 30.48
CA PHE A 627 113.08 104.22 31.41
C PHE A 627 114.24 103.33 30.93
N GLY A 628 115.26 103.16 31.79
CA GLY A 628 116.49 102.41 31.49
C GLY A 628 117.65 103.22 30.90
N SER A 629 117.53 104.55 30.78
CA SER A 629 118.65 105.42 30.36
C SER A 629 119.72 105.56 31.45
N THR A 630 121.01 105.54 31.11
CA THR A 630 122.16 105.68 32.05
C THR A 630 123.13 106.80 31.63
N CYS A 631 123.71 107.55 32.59
CA CYS A 631 124.64 108.66 32.35
C CYS A 631 125.84 108.63 33.33
N ALA A 632 127.09 108.72 32.83
CA ALA A 632 128.33 108.72 33.62
C ALA A 632 129.07 110.08 33.60
N PHE A 633 129.77 110.45 34.69
CA PHE A 633 130.37 111.79 34.92
C PHE A 633 131.87 111.77 35.25
N SER A 634 132.64 112.77 34.80
CA SER A 634 134.09 112.94 35.11
C SER A 634 134.54 114.41 35.15
N CYS A 635 135.67 114.75 35.80
CA CYS A 635 136.19 116.12 35.96
C CYS A 635 137.51 116.38 35.19
N GLN A 636 137.74 117.65 34.83
CA GLN A 636 138.96 118.10 34.16
C GLN A 636 140.18 118.16 35.10
N LYS A 637 141.40 118.08 34.55
CA LYS A 637 142.67 118.04 35.30
C LYS A 637 142.83 119.25 36.24
N GLY A 638 143.12 119.00 37.51
CA GLY A 638 143.21 120.02 38.57
C GLY A 638 141.93 120.18 39.42
N PHE A 639 140.89 119.41 39.11
CA PHE A 639 139.61 119.35 39.84
C PHE A 639 139.22 117.90 40.17
N VAL A 640 138.58 117.67 41.31
CA VAL A 640 138.13 116.34 41.78
C VAL A 640 136.59 116.24 41.75
N LEU A 641 136.06 115.07 41.36
CA LEU A 641 134.62 114.79 41.27
C LEU A 641 134.05 114.51 42.67
N MET A 642 132.98 115.21 43.01
CA MET A 642 132.24 115.08 44.26
C MET A 642 130.81 114.63 43.94
N GLY A 643 130.50 113.35 44.16
CA GLY A 643 129.20 112.72 43.90
C GLY A 643 129.32 111.37 43.19
N PRO A 644 128.20 110.74 42.78
CA PRO A 644 128.19 109.44 42.13
C PRO A 644 128.72 109.50 40.69
N GLU A 645 129.48 108.48 40.29
CA GLU A 645 130.11 108.42 38.95
C GLU A 645 129.11 108.13 37.82
N SER A 646 127.92 107.57 38.12
CA SER A 646 126.86 107.32 37.13
C SER A 646 125.44 107.34 37.72
N ARG A 647 124.43 107.67 36.90
CA ARG A 647 122.99 107.74 37.27
C ARG A 647 122.11 107.01 36.23
N GLU A 648 120.98 106.43 36.65
CA GLU A 648 120.02 105.66 35.82
C GLU A 648 118.56 106.16 35.98
N CYS A 649 117.77 106.13 34.89
CA CYS A 649 116.35 106.54 34.86
C CYS A 649 115.39 105.37 35.16
N THR A 650 114.62 105.49 36.24
CA THR A 650 113.76 104.41 36.77
C THR A 650 112.32 104.43 36.20
N ALA A 651 111.56 103.36 36.46
CA ALA A 651 110.18 103.17 35.95
C ALA A 651 109.17 104.20 36.50
N THR A 652 109.58 105.00 37.49
CA THR A 652 108.79 106.10 38.06
C THR A 652 109.16 107.48 37.49
N GLY A 653 110.13 107.56 36.57
CA GLY A 653 110.52 108.81 35.92
C GLY A 653 111.56 109.65 36.67
N ILE A 654 112.35 109.06 37.59
CA ILE A 654 113.34 109.75 38.43
C ILE A 654 114.75 109.14 38.23
N TRP A 655 115.81 109.96 38.30
CA TRP A 655 117.21 109.52 38.25
C TRP A 655 117.73 109.02 39.60
N THR A 656 118.53 107.95 39.59
CA THR A 656 119.23 107.45 40.79
C THR A 656 120.34 108.42 41.25
N GLY A 657 120.50 108.59 42.57
CA GLY A 657 121.58 109.36 43.21
C GLY A 657 121.50 110.89 43.04
N ASP A 658 122.39 111.62 43.73
CA ASP A 658 122.49 113.09 43.65
C ASP A 658 123.35 113.56 42.46
N THR A 659 123.22 114.83 42.06
CA THR A 659 123.98 115.40 40.92
C THR A 659 125.44 115.68 41.31
N PRO A 660 126.45 115.08 40.62
CA PRO A 660 127.86 115.28 40.96
C PRO A 660 128.42 116.63 40.48
N HIS A 661 129.47 117.15 41.15
CA HIS A 661 130.15 118.42 40.79
C HIS A 661 131.68 118.36 40.96
N CYS A 662 132.44 119.25 40.28
CA CYS A 662 133.91 119.28 40.30
C CYS A 662 134.46 120.39 41.22
N LYS A 663 135.47 120.08 42.08
CA LYS A 663 136.09 121.04 43.02
C LYS A 663 137.60 121.18 42.81
N ALA A 664 138.15 122.40 42.84
CA ALA A 664 139.58 122.69 42.60
C ALA A 664 140.50 122.21 43.74
N ILE A 665 141.73 121.81 43.39
CA ILE A 665 142.77 121.36 44.34
C ILE A 665 143.47 122.55 45.02
N SER A 666 143.70 122.49 46.34
CA SER A 666 144.29 123.57 47.17
C SER A 666 145.77 123.36 47.52
N CYS A 667 146.54 124.44 47.66
CA CYS A 667 147.92 124.47 48.20
C CYS A 667 147.97 125.04 49.64
N PRO A 668 149.05 124.76 50.41
CA PRO A 668 149.22 125.26 51.77
C PRO A 668 149.15 126.79 51.90
N GLU A 669 148.62 127.31 53.00
CA GLU A 669 148.49 128.75 53.22
C GLU A 669 149.84 129.43 53.46
N LEU A 670 150.08 130.61 52.88
CA LEU A 670 151.33 131.36 53.04
C LEU A 670 151.11 132.62 53.89
N SER A 671 152.06 132.90 54.79
CA SER A 671 152.07 134.08 55.67
C SER A 671 153.21 135.04 55.33
N PRO A 672 153.07 136.35 55.59
CA PRO A 672 154.13 137.32 55.33
C PRO A 672 155.37 137.06 56.22
N PRO A 673 156.59 137.10 55.65
CA PRO A 673 157.82 136.92 56.40
C PRO A 673 158.06 138.07 57.39
N SER A 674 158.76 137.80 58.49
CA SER A 674 159.05 138.81 59.52
C SER A 674 159.83 140.00 58.93
N ARG A 675 159.26 141.21 59.05
CA ARG A 675 159.73 142.45 58.38
C ARG A 675 159.64 142.45 56.84
N GLY A 676 158.65 141.73 56.30
CA GLY A 676 158.27 141.78 54.90
C GLY A 676 156.74 141.71 54.70
N GLN A 677 156.30 141.93 53.47
CA GLN A 677 154.90 141.86 53.04
C GLN A 677 154.70 140.76 52.00
N LEU A 678 153.51 140.17 51.99
CA LEU A 678 153.06 139.13 51.05
C LEU A 678 151.82 139.62 50.28
N SER A 679 151.83 139.47 48.96
CA SER A 679 150.69 139.78 48.09
C SER A 679 150.40 138.59 47.18
N CYS A 680 149.15 138.12 47.16
CA CYS A 680 148.75 136.91 46.42
C CYS A 680 147.54 137.15 45.51
N SER A 681 147.47 136.40 44.40
CA SER A 681 146.32 136.30 43.51
C SER A 681 145.68 134.91 43.60
N HIS A 682 144.35 134.88 43.78
CA HIS A 682 143.59 133.67 44.08
C HIS A 682 142.48 133.46 43.05
N LEU A 683 142.78 132.73 41.97
CA LEU A 683 141.90 132.64 40.80
C LEU A 683 140.69 131.71 40.99
N HIS A 684 140.84 130.62 41.77
CA HIS A 684 139.80 129.61 41.99
C HIS A 684 139.46 129.38 43.47
N GLY A 685 139.86 130.32 44.33
CA GLY A 685 139.79 130.21 45.80
C GLY A 685 141.16 130.42 46.45
N ASN A 686 141.17 130.71 47.75
CA ASN A 686 142.39 131.07 48.48
C ASN A 686 143.44 129.95 48.36
N PHE A 687 144.63 130.31 47.87
CA PHE A 687 145.75 129.40 47.66
C PHE A 687 145.43 128.12 46.85
N THR A 688 144.47 128.18 45.92
CA THR A 688 144.10 127.05 45.05
C THR A 688 144.96 126.97 43.78
N TYR A 689 144.86 125.84 43.06
CA TYR A 689 145.55 125.61 41.80
C TYR A 689 145.58 126.88 40.94
N ASN A 690 146.79 127.25 40.52
CA ASN A 690 147.10 128.45 39.73
C ASN A 690 147.20 129.79 40.49
N SER A 691 147.03 129.83 41.81
CA SER A 691 147.30 131.03 42.62
C SER A 691 148.78 131.43 42.56
N THR A 692 149.10 132.73 42.55
CA THR A 692 150.50 133.24 42.60
C THR A 692 150.72 134.25 43.71
N CYS A 693 151.84 134.17 44.42
CA CYS A 693 152.17 135.00 45.60
C CYS A 693 153.55 135.64 45.49
N SER A 694 153.67 136.96 45.71
CA SER A 694 154.92 137.74 45.70
C SER A 694 155.27 138.37 47.05
N PHE A 695 156.57 138.62 47.28
CA PHE A 695 157.12 139.03 48.58
C PHE A 695 158.05 140.25 48.48
N SER A 696 157.92 141.21 49.42
CA SER A 696 158.76 142.41 49.55
C SER A 696 159.28 142.61 50.99
N CYS A 697 160.46 143.21 51.17
CA CYS A 697 161.09 143.45 52.49
C CYS A 697 161.08 144.93 52.88
N GLU A 698 161.02 145.22 54.18
CA GLU A 698 161.07 146.58 54.72
C GLU A 698 162.43 147.26 54.50
N GLN A 699 162.44 148.59 54.51
CA GLN A 699 163.61 149.41 54.22
C GLN A 699 164.76 149.08 55.18
N GLY A 700 165.89 148.61 54.64
CA GLY A 700 167.04 148.11 55.40
C GLY A 700 167.24 146.60 55.35
N PHE A 701 166.31 145.82 54.79
CA PHE A 701 166.40 144.36 54.67
C PHE A 701 166.32 143.90 53.21
N VAL A 702 167.08 142.87 52.85
CA VAL A 702 167.13 142.31 51.49
C VAL A 702 166.47 140.93 51.45
N ARG A 703 165.62 140.68 50.44
CA ARG A 703 164.92 139.41 50.23
C ARG A 703 165.90 138.32 49.80
N VAL A 704 166.07 137.31 50.65
CA VAL A 704 166.81 136.10 50.33
C VAL A 704 165.80 135.00 49.98
N GLY A 705 165.67 134.71 48.68
CA GLY A 705 164.79 133.66 48.16
C GLY A 705 163.94 134.07 46.97
N ALA A 706 162.94 133.24 46.64
CA ALA A 706 162.12 133.38 45.44
C ALA A 706 161.18 134.60 45.51
N GLU A 707 161.12 135.36 44.43
CA GLU A 707 160.26 136.55 44.32
C GLU A 707 158.77 136.21 44.18
N LEU A 708 158.46 135.07 43.53
CA LEU A 708 157.11 134.65 43.20
C LEU A 708 156.95 133.14 43.40
N LEU A 709 155.87 132.73 44.08
CA LEU A 709 155.45 131.33 44.27
C LEU A 709 154.13 131.07 43.51
N ARG A 710 153.95 129.89 42.87
CA ARG A 710 152.72 129.47 42.17
C ARG A 710 152.21 128.10 42.64
N CYS A 711 150.90 127.96 42.86
CA CYS A 711 150.27 126.71 43.29
C CYS A 711 150.10 125.72 42.13
N GLN A 712 150.75 124.55 42.23
CA GLN A 712 150.80 123.52 41.20
C GLN A 712 149.61 122.52 41.30
N PRO A 713 149.29 121.75 40.24
CA PRO A 713 148.12 120.85 40.25
C PRO A 713 148.30 119.65 41.18
N THR A 714 149.50 119.44 41.70
CA THR A 714 149.82 118.45 42.74
C THR A 714 149.45 118.93 44.16
N GLY A 715 149.08 120.20 44.34
CA GLY A 715 148.78 120.78 45.64
C GLY A 715 149.97 121.38 46.40
N ASN A 716 151.14 121.54 45.77
CA ASN A 716 152.31 122.20 46.37
C ASN A 716 152.68 123.53 45.68
N TRP A 717 153.37 124.42 46.40
CA TRP A 717 153.94 125.64 45.82
C TRP A 717 155.16 125.35 44.97
N SER A 718 155.38 126.19 43.96
CA SER A 718 156.47 126.04 43.00
C SER A 718 157.87 126.13 43.61
N ARG A 719 158.03 126.81 44.76
CA ARG A 719 159.28 127.00 45.53
C ARG A 719 158.96 127.29 47.01
N ASP A 720 159.99 127.30 47.86
CA ASP A 720 159.88 127.69 49.27
C ASP A 720 159.80 129.21 49.47
N ALA A 721 159.20 129.63 50.59
CA ALA A 721 158.97 131.05 50.90
C ALA A 721 160.29 131.79 51.26
N PRO A 722 160.49 133.02 50.77
CA PRO A 722 161.70 133.81 51.05
C PRO A 722 161.70 134.43 52.45
N VAL A 723 162.88 134.85 52.92
CA VAL A 723 163.09 135.57 54.19
C VAL A 723 163.77 136.92 53.98
N CYS A 724 163.47 137.89 54.85
CA CYS A 724 164.10 139.21 54.86
C CYS A 724 165.26 139.23 55.86
N ALA A 725 166.49 139.42 55.38
CA ALA A 725 167.71 139.48 56.21
C ALA A 725 168.34 140.88 56.15
N GLY A 726 168.87 141.34 57.29
CA GLY A 726 169.43 142.69 57.50
C GLY A 726 170.94 142.70 57.56
#